data_AF-A0A962D0Y9-F1
#
_entry.id   AF-A0A962D0Y9-F1
#
_cell.length_a   1.000
_cell.length_b   1.000
_cell.length_c   1.000
_cell.angle_alpha   90.00
_cell.angle_beta   90.00
_cell.angle_gamma   90.00
#
_symmetry.space_group_name_H-M   'P 1'
#
loop_
_entity.id
_entity.type
_entity.pdbx_description
1 polymer ?
#
loop_
_entity_poly.entity_id
_entity_poly.type
_entity_poly.pdbx_seq_one_letter_code
_entity_poly.pdbx_strand_id
1 'polypeptide(L)'
;MNNKWLLPLAACTLALLVSPLWAAEAEKPVEREYVTAPAAPHSQTWEQADAKSAGCLSCHAGTDEKTMHASRAVVLGCTDCHGGNADVWKPDGIEGVPLIEAHHGDGHDDDHGGGHGEEHGPPRSYEPSYFNAMESAHVAPRYVERWEYPKSANPKRTYAWLNDEAPEFVRFINPSDLRIADEACGACHQNIIEAAKRSIMATSAMLWGGAAYNNGILPYKRYILGEGYTRDGKPAAITPLVEPTEQMKKQGALGQLAPLPAWEVVPPADIFRVFERGGRNINTTFPETGLPNSLGLIQRLEEPGRPDLRQSNRGPGTGQRVAIPVLNILKTRLNDPNMWFLGTNDQPGDYRQSGCAACHVPYANDRDVRHSGQYAQFGHDGTTQTGDPTIPKDESGHPLQHAFTRAIPTSTCMICHMHQPNMFINTFLGYIMWDYESDAPSMWPEQQHYPDAEEQRRTLDRNPEEASIRGKWRDLDFLKQVSDMNPQLTDTQFADYHGHGWNFRAIYKRDRKGNLLDPVGNIVADDDPKKFEKAVHMSSIHVDLGMHCVDCHFAQDMHGNGHVVGEVMAGVEITCKDCHGTPDAYPTLRTTGPMAAPEGRDLANLRNPDGKRRFEWVGGKLIQRSLLNPGLEWEMSLVKDTS
;
A
#
# COMPACT_ATOMS: atom_id res chain seq x y z
N MET A 1 -18.26 48.26 77.68
CA MET A 1 -17.90 46.84 77.78
C MET A 1 -17.58 46.32 76.38
N ASN A 2 -16.28 46.13 76.17
CA ASN A 2 -15.51 45.40 75.14
C ASN A 2 -16.09 45.10 73.74
N ASN A 3 -15.50 45.81 72.78
CA ASN A 3 -15.01 45.44 71.45
C ASN A 3 -15.70 44.35 70.61
N LYS A 4 -16.17 44.85 69.47
CA LYS A 4 -16.49 44.23 68.19
C LYS A 4 -15.48 43.13 67.81
N TRP A 5 -16.01 41.94 67.51
CA TRP A 5 -15.26 40.81 66.99
C TRP A 5 -15.02 40.95 65.49
N LEU A 6 -13.77 40.69 65.12
CA LEU A 6 -13.21 40.65 63.79
C LEU A 6 -13.71 39.42 63.02
N LEU A 7 -14.07 39.64 61.75
CA LEU A 7 -14.06 38.63 60.69
C LEU A 7 -12.64 38.06 60.51
N PRO A 8 -12.48 36.76 60.24
CA PRO A 8 -11.41 36.30 59.38
C PRO A 8 -11.96 35.85 58.02
N LEU A 9 -11.30 36.39 56.99
CA LEU A 9 -11.45 36.08 55.59
C LEU A 9 -11.27 34.57 55.31
N ALA A 10 -12.06 34.13 54.34
CA ALA A 10 -11.91 32.98 53.46
C ALA A 10 -10.52 32.32 53.45
N ALA A 11 -10.45 31.11 53.99
CA ALA A 11 -9.50 30.11 53.55
C ALA A 11 -10.02 29.53 52.22
N CYS A 12 -9.68 30.17 51.10
CA CYS A 12 -9.76 29.50 49.79
C CYS A 12 -8.64 28.46 49.74
N THR A 13 -8.92 27.25 50.22
CA THR A 13 -8.13 26.07 49.88
C THR A 13 -8.21 25.88 48.37
N LEU A 14 -7.12 26.18 47.70
CA LEU A 14 -6.86 25.85 46.30
C LEU A 14 -6.87 24.32 46.16
N ALA A 15 -8.05 23.73 45.98
CA ALA A 15 -8.15 22.36 45.50
C ALA A 15 -7.70 22.39 44.03
N LEU A 16 -6.40 22.19 43.81
CA LEU A 16 -5.87 21.75 42.53
C LEU A 16 -6.58 20.44 42.21
N LEU A 17 -7.66 20.53 41.42
CA LEU A 17 -8.20 19.41 40.67
C LEU A 17 -7.09 18.99 39.71
N VAL A 18 -6.21 18.11 40.18
CA VAL A 18 -5.33 17.33 39.33
C VAL A 18 -6.25 16.35 38.63
N SER A 19 -6.83 16.78 37.51
CA SER A 19 -7.41 15.84 36.55
C SER A 19 -6.29 14.87 36.19
N PRO A 20 -6.44 13.55 36.44
CA PRO A 20 -5.48 12.61 35.92
C PRO A 20 -5.59 12.72 34.40
N LEU A 21 -4.55 13.28 33.78
CA LEU A 21 -4.32 13.12 32.35
C LEU A 21 -4.06 11.63 32.15
N TRP A 22 -5.13 10.87 31.88
CA TRP A 22 -5.00 9.55 31.29
C TRP A 22 -4.50 9.79 29.87
N ALA A 23 -3.18 9.79 29.70
CA ALA A 23 -2.61 9.51 28.39
C ALA A 23 -3.14 8.13 27.99
N ALA A 24 -3.70 8.01 26.78
CA ALA A 24 -4.07 6.72 26.22
C ALA A 24 -2.82 5.82 26.25
N GLU A 25 -2.82 4.79 27.08
CA GLU A 25 -1.69 3.87 27.20
C GLU A 25 -1.76 2.93 25.99
N ALA A 26 -0.73 2.94 25.14
CA ALA A 26 -0.66 2.03 24.00
C ALA A 26 -0.69 0.56 24.48
N GLU A 27 -1.29 -0.33 23.70
CA GLU A 27 -1.34 -1.77 24.00
C GLU A 27 0.06 -2.29 24.36
N LYS A 28 0.14 -3.03 25.46
CA LYS A 28 1.39 -3.67 25.91
C LYS A 28 1.52 -5.04 25.25
N PRO A 29 2.72 -5.43 24.78
CA PRO A 29 2.91 -6.75 24.20
C PRO A 29 2.69 -7.83 25.27
N VAL A 30 1.97 -8.88 24.90
CA VAL A 30 1.91 -10.13 25.67
C VAL A 30 3.27 -10.81 25.61
N GLU A 31 3.84 -11.13 26.77
CA GLU A 31 5.05 -11.95 26.85
C GLU A 31 4.74 -13.38 26.41
N ARG A 32 5.47 -13.87 25.42
CA ARG A 32 5.30 -15.20 24.84
C ARG A 32 6.67 -15.82 24.56
N GLU A 33 6.76 -17.13 24.72
CA GLU A 33 7.89 -17.92 24.23
C GLU A 33 7.52 -18.49 22.87
N TYR A 34 8.26 -18.12 21.83
CA TYR A 34 8.00 -18.54 20.47
C TYR A 34 8.89 -19.72 20.07
N VAL A 35 8.31 -20.67 19.35
CA VAL A 35 9.07 -21.74 18.69
C VAL A 35 9.43 -21.26 17.29
N THR A 36 10.71 -21.01 17.05
CA THR A 36 11.20 -20.69 15.71
C THR A 36 11.15 -21.93 14.83
N ALA A 37 10.33 -21.88 13.78
CA ALA A 37 10.24 -22.96 12.80
C ALA A 37 11.56 -23.09 12.01
N PRO A 38 11.97 -24.30 11.62
CA PRO A 38 13.13 -24.47 10.75
C PRO A 38 12.93 -23.75 9.41
N ALA A 39 14.03 -23.39 8.74
CA ALA A 39 13.95 -22.87 7.38
C ALA A 39 13.28 -23.91 6.45
N ALA A 40 12.47 -23.43 5.51
CA ALA A 40 11.81 -24.29 4.54
C ALA A 40 12.84 -25.11 3.76
N PRO A 41 12.62 -26.43 3.60
CA PRO A 41 13.59 -27.28 2.92
C PRO A 41 13.61 -26.96 1.42
N HIS A 42 14.79 -27.05 0.80
CA HIS A 42 14.91 -26.96 -0.66
C HIS A 42 14.11 -28.08 -1.37
N SER A 43 14.02 -29.26 -0.75
CA SER A 43 13.27 -30.40 -1.29
C SER A 43 12.89 -31.39 -0.20
N GLN A 44 11.75 -32.05 -0.34
CA GLN A 44 11.30 -33.16 0.50
C GLN A 44 10.28 -34.02 -0.27
N THR A 45 9.86 -35.14 0.34
CA THR A 45 8.81 -36.00 -0.20
C THR A 45 7.41 -35.48 0.15
N TRP A 46 6.39 -35.89 -0.62
CA TRP A 46 4.99 -35.56 -0.29
C TRP A 46 4.56 -36.11 1.06
N GLU A 47 5.02 -37.30 1.45
CA GLU A 47 4.73 -37.87 2.77
C GLU A 47 5.20 -36.94 3.90
N GLN A 48 6.39 -36.36 3.77
CA GLN A 48 6.93 -35.40 4.75
C GLN A 48 6.15 -34.08 4.75
N ALA A 49 5.84 -33.54 3.58
CA ALA A 49 5.04 -32.31 3.47
C ALA A 49 3.61 -32.50 4.02
N ASP A 50 2.99 -33.65 3.75
CA ASP A 50 1.65 -33.98 4.21
C ASP A 50 1.61 -34.14 5.73
N ALA A 51 2.62 -34.79 6.33
CA ALA A 51 2.77 -34.85 7.78
C ALA A 51 2.87 -33.45 8.41
N LYS A 52 3.60 -32.54 7.76
CA LYS A 52 3.75 -31.12 8.15
C LYS A 52 2.54 -30.23 7.86
N SER A 53 1.47 -30.80 7.32
CA SER A 53 0.21 -30.13 6.99
C SER A 53 -1.01 -30.78 7.64
N ALA A 54 -0.91 -32.02 8.11
CA ALA A 54 -2.06 -32.87 8.44
C ALA A 54 -3.00 -32.23 9.47
N GLY A 55 -2.47 -31.73 10.59
CA GLY A 55 -3.26 -31.02 11.59
C GLY A 55 -3.88 -29.73 11.06
N CYS A 56 -3.12 -28.91 10.34
CA CYS A 56 -3.61 -27.67 9.74
C CYS A 56 -4.80 -27.93 8.78
N LEU A 57 -4.65 -28.93 7.89
CA LEU A 57 -5.68 -29.30 6.90
C LEU A 57 -6.89 -30.00 7.52
N SER A 58 -6.81 -30.45 8.78
CA SER A 58 -7.99 -30.92 9.50
C SER A 58 -8.97 -29.77 9.82
N CYS A 59 -8.46 -28.53 9.97
CA CYS A 59 -9.25 -27.31 10.13
C CYS A 59 -9.51 -26.61 8.79
N HIS A 60 -8.44 -26.30 8.05
CA HIS A 60 -8.43 -25.49 6.82
C HIS A 60 -8.72 -26.29 5.54
N ALA A 61 -9.66 -27.25 5.61
CA ALA A 61 -9.92 -28.18 4.52
C ALA A 61 -10.10 -27.45 3.16
N GLY A 62 -9.35 -27.87 2.13
CA GLY A 62 -9.55 -27.36 0.76
C GLY A 62 -8.88 -26.02 0.43
N THR A 63 -7.63 -25.79 0.86
CA THR A 63 -6.81 -24.68 0.37
C THR A 63 -6.64 -24.74 -1.15
N ASP A 64 -6.55 -23.57 -1.81
CA ASP A 64 -6.57 -23.44 -3.27
C ASP A 64 -5.39 -24.17 -3.93
N GLU A 65 -4.17 -23.65 -3.77
CA GLU A 65 -2.95 -24.36 -4.16
C GLU A 65 -2.27 -24.96 -2.93
N LYS A 66 -2.09 -26.28 -2.94
CA LYS A 66 -1.59 -27.06 -1.79
C LYS A 66 -0.30 -26.49 -1.19
N THR A 67 0.56 -25.92 -2.02
CA THR A 67 1.84 -25.33 -1.62
C THR A 67 1.96 -23.85 -2.01
N MET A 68 0.86 -23.18 -2.32
CA MET A 68 0.76 -21.88 -3.02
C MET A 68 1.32 -21.88 -4.46
N HIS A 69 2.13 -22.87 -4.84
CA HIS A 69 2.76 -22.93 -6.15
C HIS A 69 1.93 -23.78 -7.11
N ALA A 70 1.59 -23.23 -8.27
CA ALA A 70 0.96 -24.02 -9.35
C ALA A 70 1.84 -25.21 -9.83
N SER A 71 3.15 -25.15 -9.60
CA SER A 71 4.07 -26.23 -9.96
C SER A 71 4.07 -27.34 -8.92
N ARG A 72 3.68 -28.54 -9.33
CA ARG A 72 3.73 -29.77 -8.50
C ARG A 72 5.15 -30.21 -8.12
N ALA A 73 6.18 -29.58 -8.69
CA ALA A 73 7.57 -29.85 -8.32
C ALA A 73 7.95 -29.20 -6.98
N VAL A 74 7.20 -28.21 -6.51
CA VAL A 74 7.42 -27.57 -5.20
C VAL A 74 6.62 -28.32 -4.15
N VAL A 75 7.34 -28.99 -3.24
CA VAL A 75 6.77 -29.85 -2.20
C VAL A 75 7.07 -29.25 -0.83
N LEU A 76 6.10 -28.53 -0.28
CA LEU A 76 6.17 -27.85 1.02
C LEU A 76 4.92 -28.15 1.83
N GLY A 77 5.06 -28.36 3.13
CA GLY A 77 3.95 -28.43 4.08
C GLY A 77 3.60 -27.04 4.62
N CYS A 78 2.44 -26.93 5.28
CA CYS A 78 1.95 -25.67 5.84
C CYS A 78 2.96 -25.07 6.82
N THR A 79 3.50 -25.92 7.70
CA THR A 79 4.48 -25.52 8.72
C THR A 79 5.87 -25.25 8.16
N ASP A 80 6.21 -25.70 6.95
CA ASP A 80 7.46 -25.30 6.29
C ASP A 80 7.44 -23.81 5.94
N CYS A 81 6.30 -23.29 5.49
CA CYS A 81 6.15 -21.88 5.14
C CYS A 81 5.83 -21.05 6.39
N HIS A 82 4.74 -21.37 7.08
CA HIS A 82 4.14 -20.54 8.12
C HIS A 82 4.67 -20.84 9.53
N GLY A 83 5.30 -21.99 9.76
CA GLY A 83 5.51 -22.49 11.13
C GLY A 83 4.19 -22.94 11.76
N GLY A 84 4.05 -22.79 13.08
CA GLY A 84 2.93 -23.35 13.84
C GLY A 84 3.10 -24.85 14.14
N ASN A 85 2.01 -25.49 14.60
CA ASN A 85 2.03 -26.88 15.04
C ASN A 85 1.07 -27.78 14.24
N ALA A 86 1.63 -28.62 13.37
CA ALA A 86 0.87 -29.57 12.54
C ALA A 86 0.39 -30.82 13.30
N ASP A 87 0.79 -31.02 14.55
CA ASP A 87 0.37 -32.16 15.38
C ASP A 87 -0.98 -31.90 16.07
N VAL A 88 -1.51 -30.67 15.99
CA VAL A 88 -2.80 -30.31 16.57
C VAL A 88 -3.91 -30.55 15.55
N TRP A 89 -4.91 -31.34 15.94
CA TRP A 89 -6.03 -31.72 15.10
C TRP A 89 -7.32 -31.00 15.50
N LYS A 90 -8.16 -30.76 14.50
CA LYS A 90 -9.54 -30.28 14.69
C LYS A 90 -10.29 -31.22 15.64
N PRO A 91 -10.99 -30.69 16.66
CA PRO A 91 -11.83 -31.51 17.53
C PRO A 91 -12.97 -32.21 16.76
N ASP A 92 -13.25 -33.46 17.12
CA ASP A 92 -14.30 -34.26 16.50
C ASP A 92 -15.70 -33.62 16.68
N GLY A 93 -16.46 -33.55 15.59
CA GLY A 93 -17.85 -33.09 15.60
C GLY A 93 -18.05 -31.59 15.80
N ILE A 94 -16.98 -30.79 15.81
CA ILE A 94 -17.03 -29.32 15.93
C ILE A 94 -16.70 -28.70 14.58
N GLU A 95 -17.50 -27.75 14.12
CA GLU A 95 -17.17 -26.97 12.92
C GLU A 95 -16.21 -25.83 13.25
N GLY A 96 -15.36 -25.46 12.29
CA GLY A 96 -14.39 -24.36 12.45
C GLY A 96 -14.98 -22.99 12.14
N VAL A 97 -16.31 -22.86 12.27
CA VAL A 97 -17.04 -21.63 12.00
C VAL A 97 -17.26 -20.86 13.32
N PRO A 98 -17.28 -19.52 13.28
CA PRO A 98 -17.53 -18.72 14.47
C PRO A 98 -18.92 -19.00 15.09
N LEU A 99 -19.01 -19.00 16.42
CA LEU A 99 -20.27 -19.06 17.16
C LEU A 99 -21.02 -17.73 17.15
N ILE A 100 -20.27 -16.64 17.15
CA ILE A 100 -20.75 -15.28 16.97
C ILE A 100 -19.87 -14.69 15.87
N GLU A 101 -20.46 -14.39 14.73
CA GLU A 101 -19.85 -13.51 13.75
C GLU A 101 -19.80 -12.11 14.37
N ALA A 102 -18.63 -11.47 14.34
CA ALA A 102 -18.57 -10.03 14.57
C ALA A 102 -19.52 -9.42 13.53
N HIS A 103 -20.55 -8.69 13.96
CA HIS A 103 -21.49 -8.08 13.04
C HIS A 103 -20.72 -7.31 11.96
N HIS A 104 -20.91 -7.74 10.71
CA HIS A 104 -20.41 -7.09 9.50
C HIS A 104 -21.17 -5.78 9.30
N GLY A 105 -20.85 -4.78 10.12
CA GLY A 105 -21.20 -3.40 9.87
C GLY A 105 -20.17 -2.80 8.92
N ASP A 106 -20.16 -3.24 7.67
CA ASP A 106 -19.35 -2.58 6.63
C ASP A 106 -19.98 -1.24 6.18
N GLY A 107 -21.07 -0.79 6.83
CA GLY A 107 -21.88 0.34 6.34
C GLY A 107 -22.90 0.93 7.31
N HIS A 108 -22.64 0.93 8.62
CA HIS A 108 -23.45 1.73 9.56
C HIS A 108 -22.54 2.31 10.65
N ASP A 109 -21.79 3.37 10.30
CA ASP A 109 -21.22 4.30 11.28
C ASP A 109 -22.37 5.12 11.87
N ASP A 110 -23.21 4.46 12.68
CA ASP A 110 -24.35 5.11 13.31
C ASP A 110 -23.87 6.09 14.40
N ASP A 111 -24.46 7.26 14.30
CA ASP A 111 -24.25 8.51 15.03
C ASP A 111 -24.46 8.39 16.56
N HIS A 112 -23.60 7.66 17.29
CA HIS A 112 -23.59 7.65 18.75
C HIS A 112 -22.18 7.76 19.33
N GLY A 113 -21.85 8.98 19.78
CA GLY A 113 -20.54 9.33 20.29
C GLY A 113 -20.15 8.75 21.65
N GLY A 114 -18.87 8.95 21.96
CA GLY A 114 -18.34 8.94 23.31
C GLY A 114 -17.54 7.70 23.68
N GLY A 115 -16.29 7.62 23.21
CA GLY A 115 -15.30 6.73 23.82
C GLY A 115 -14.23 6.30 22.84
N HIS A 116 -12.96 6.43 23.23
CA HIS A 116 -11.85 5.83 22.52
C HIS A 116 -12.08 4.33 22.31
N GLY A 117 -12.28 3.93 21.07
CA GLY A 117 -12.43 2.56 20.64
C GLY A 117 -13.00 2.59 19.23
N GLU A 118 -12.26 2.09 18.26
CA GLU A 118 -12.89 1.62 17.03
C GLU A 118 -14.00 0.66 17.47
N GLU A 119 -15.18 0.71 16.84
CA GLU A 119 -16.28 -0.22 17.14
C GLU A 119 -15.81 -1.64 16.77
N HIS A 120 -15.06 -2.26 17.67
CA HIS A 120 -14.81 -3.68 17.64
C HIS A 120 -16.15 -4.31 18.01
N GLY A 121 -16.88 -4.79 16.99
CA GLY A 121 -17.95 -5.76 17.19
C GLY A 121 -17.48 -6.88 18.13
N PRO A 122 -18.41 -7.64 18.75
CA PRO A 122 -18.04 -8.66 19.73
C PRO A 122 -16.91 -9.54 19.18
N PRO A 123 -15.87 -9.84 19.97
CA PRO A 123 -14.72 -10.61 19.48
C PRO A 123 -15.21 -11.92 18.87
N ARG A 124 -14.71 -12.22 17.66
CA ARG A 124 -15.02 -13.46 16.97
C ARG A 124 -14.75 -14.61 17.93
N SER A 125 -15.79 -15.38 18.25
CA SER A 125 -15.72 -16.45 19.23
C SER A 125 -15.97 -17.78 18.56
N TYR A 126 -15.30 -18.82 19.06
CA TYR A 126 -15.42 -20.19 18.58
C TYR A 126 -15.79 -21.10 19.74
N GLU A 127 -16.23 -22.31 19.43
CA GLU A 127 -16.37 -23.37 20.45
C GLU A 127 -15.07 -23.51 21.25
N PRO A 128 -15.11 -23.57 22.60
CA PRO A 128 -13.89 -23.54 23.42
C PRO A 128 -12.87 -24.62 23.05
N SER A 129 -13.32 -25.82 22.66
CA SER A 129 -12.43 -26.89 22.21
C SER A 129 -11.73 -26.56 20.90
N TYR A 130 -12.42 -25.92 19.95
CA TYR A 130 -11.85 -25.47 18.70
C TYR A 130 -10.89 -24.30 18.93
N PHE A 131 -11.28 -23.33 19.76
CA PHE A 131 -10.43 -22.20 20.11
C PHE A 131 -9.13 -22.65 20.76
N ASN A 132 -9.19 -23.58 21.72
CA ASN A 132 -7.99 -24.14 22.36
C ASN A 132 -7.08 -24.88 21.35
N ALA A 133 -7.67 -25.61 20.39
CA ALA A 133 -6.91 -26.26 19.32
C ALA A 133 -6.23 -25.21 18.43
N MET A 134 -6.96 -24.15 18.05
CA MET A 134 -6.41 -23.03 17.28
C MET A 134 -5.27 -22.33 18.02
N GLU A 135 -5.41 -22.00 19.31
CA GLU A 135 -4.34 -21.40 20.12
C GLU A 135 -3.11 -22.32 20.25
N SER A 136 -3.31 -23.63 20.22
CA SER A 136 -2.22 -24.61 20.27
C SER A 136 -1.52 -24.81 18.92
N ALA A 137 -2.24 -24.56 17.82
CA ALA A 137 -1.76 -24.74 16.45
C ALA A 137 -1.10 -23.47 15.88
N HIS A 138 -1.72 -22.32 16.12
CA HIS A 138 -1.34 -21.03 15.54
C HIS A 138 -0.19 -20.38 16.32
N VAL A 139 0.63 -19.61 15.62
CA VAL A 139 1.53 -18.67 16.28
C VAL A 139 0.70 -17.44 16.64
N ALA A 140 0.58 -17.12 17.93
CA ALA A 140 -0.23 -16.00 18.40
C ALA A 140 0.53 -14.66 18.34
N PRO A 141 -0.14 -13.52 18.09
CA PRO A 141 0.50 -12.20 18.08
C PRO A 141 0.95 -11.76 19.49
N ARG A 142 1.91 -10.82 19.55
CA ARG A 142 2.23 -10.10 20.78
C ARG A 142 1.15 -9.06 21.12
N TYR A 143 0.55 -8.45 20.11
CA TYR A 143 -0.45 -7.39 20.25
C TYR A 143 -1.83 -7.89 19.83
N VAL A 144 -2.52 -8.57 20.75
CA VAL A 144 -3.78 -9.28 20.49
C VAL A 144 -4.88 -8.33 20.00
N GLU A 145 -4.94 -7.12 20.55
CA GLU A 145 -5.96 -6.12 20.17
C GLU A 145 -5.66 -5.52 18.79
N ARG A 146 -4.41 -5.12 18.51
CA ARG A 146 -4.01 -4.61 17.18
C ARG A 146 -4.32 -5.58 16.06
N TRP A 147 -4.07 -6.88 16.28
CA TRP A 147 -4.30 -7.90 15.28
C TRP A 147 -5.74 -8.44 15.26
N GLU A 148 -6.63 -7.85 16.06
CA GLU A 148 -8.03 -8.27 16.22
C GLU A 148 -8.18 -9.78 16.44
N TYR A 149 -7.21 -10.39 17.12
CA TYR A 149 -7.15 -11.84 17.26
C TYR A 149 -8.40 -12.36 18.00
N PRO A 150 -9.09 -13.40 17.50
CA PRO A 150 -8.67 -14.36 16.47
C PRO A 150 -9.27 -14.14 15.07
N LYS A 151 -9.50 -12.90 14.62
CA LYS A 151 -9.96 -12.64 13.25
C LYS A 151 -8.92 -13.12 12.21
N SER A 152 -9.43 -13.56 11.07
CA SER A 152 -8.61 -14.01 9.92
C SER A 152 -8.27 -12.89 8.95
N ALA A 153 -9.08 -11.83 8.91
CA ALA A 153 -8.87 -10.69 8.04
C ALA A 153 -7.59 -9.95 8.42
N ASN A 154 -6.84 -9.47 7.42
CA ASN A 154 -5.73 -8.57 7.70
C ASN A 154 -6.29 -7.26 8.28
N PRO A 155 -5.77 -6.77 9.43
CA PRO A 155 -6.27 -5.55 10.02
C PRO A 155 -6.07 -4.33 9.11
N LYS A 156 -6.93 -3.34 9.31
CA LYS A 156 -6.82 -2.04 8.66
C LYS A 156 -5.66 -1.25 9.29
N ARG A 157 -4.97 -0.44 8.48
CA ARG A 157 -4.01 0.58 8.94
C ARG A 157 -2.92 0.04 9.88
N THR A 158 -2.36 -1.12 9.53
CA THR A 158 -1.28 -1.74 10.34
C THR A 158 0.00 -0.90 10.39
N TYR A 159 0.23 -0.03 9.41
CA TYR A 159 1.38 0.87 9.34
C TYR A 159 2.71 0.16 9.65
N ALA A 160 3.29 0.43 10.81
CA ALA A 160 4.58 -0.10 11.24
C ALA A 160 4.48 -1.31 12.20
N TRP A 161 3.28 -1.85 12.49
CA TRP A 161 3.08 -2.89 13.51
C TRP A 161 3.94 -4.13 13.30
N LEU A 162 4.20 -4.52 12.04
CA LEU A 162 5.11 -5.63 11.72
C LEU A 162 6.51 -5.48 12.32
N ASN A 163 6.99 -4.25 12.57
CA ASN A 163 8.31 -4.03 13.19
C ASN A 163 8.33 -4.29 14.70
N ASP A 164 7.16 -4.27 15.35
CA ASP A 164 7.04 -4.52 16.79
C ASP A 164 6.76 -6.01 17.10
N GLU A 165 6.34 -6.76 16.08
CA GLU A 165 5.93 -8.15 16.21
C GLU A 165 7.08 -9.15 16.28
N ALA A 166 6.76 -10.35 16.77
CA ALA A 166 7.68 -11.47 16.74
C ALA A 166 7.90 -11.95 15.29
N PRO A 167 9.15 -12.18 14.86
CA PRO A 167 9.47 -12.76 13.55
C PRO A 167 8.68 -14.04 13.23
N GLU A 168 8.42 -14.87 14.24
CA GLU A 168 7.64 -16.10 14.13
C GLU A 168 6.17 -15.82 13.78
N PHE A 169 5.58 -14.76 14.36
CA PHE A 169 4.22 -14.34 14.01
C PHE A 169 4.16 -13.70 12.62
N VAL A 170 5.14 -12.85 12.28
CA VAL A 170 5.26 -12.28 10.93
C VAL A 170 5.33 -13.38 9.87
N ARG A 171 6.13 -14.43 10.11
CA ARG A 171 6.21 -15.62 9.24
C ARG A 171 4.87 -16.33 9.11
N PHE A 172 4.18 -16.48 10.24
CA PHE A 172 2.91 -17.20 10.30
C PHE A 172 1.82 -16.53 9.48
N ILE A 173 1.71 -15.20 9.51
CA ILE A 173 0.70 -14.48 8.72
C ILE A 173 1.15 -14.19 7.28
N ASN A 174 2.47 -14.08 7.04
CA ASN A 174 3.02 -13.86 5.71
C ASN A 174 4.45 -14.41 5.60
N PRO A 175 4.64 -15.65 5.09
CA PRO A 175 5.96 -16.23 4.92
C PRO A 175 6.82 -15.50 3.88
N SER A 176 6.21 -14.65 3.06
CA SER A 176 6.90 -13.88 2.01
C SER A 176 7.28 -12.46 2.40
N ASP A 177 7.03 -12.04 3.65
CA ASP A 177 7.49 -10.75 4.16
C ASP A 177 9.02 -10.66 4.06
N LEU A 178 9.54 -9.50 3.62
CA LEU A 178 10.98 -9.34 3.38
C LEU A 178 11.84 -9.54 4.64
N ARG A 179 11.27 -9.45 5.84
CA ARG A 179 11.98 -9.74 7.10
C ARG A 179 12.25 -11.24 7.30
N ILE A 180 11.42 -12.11 6.75
CA ILE A 180 11.43 -13.56 6.99
C ILE A 180 11.57 -14.40 5.72
N ALA A 181 11.45 -13.80 4.53
CA ALA A 181 11.47 -14.52 3.26
C ALA A 181 12.72 -15.41 3.06
N ASP A 182 13.87 -15.08 3.66
CA ASP A 182 15.05 -15.95 3.63
C ASP A 182 14.79 -17.32 4.28
N GLU A 183 14.01 -17.37 5.35
CA GLU A 183 13.71 -18.61 6.06
C GLU A 183 12.66 -19.45 5.33
N ALA A 184 11.59 -18.83 4.85
CA ALA A 184 10.45 -19.54 4.27
C ALA A 184 10.59 -19.78 2.75
N CYS A 185 11.38 -18.95 2.06
CA CYS A 185 11.51 -18.99 0.60
C CYS A 185 12.98 -19.06 0.12
N GLY A 186 13.95 -18.71 0.97
CA GLY A 186 15.36 -18.53 0.60
C GLY A 186 16.03 -19.77 0.02
N ALA A 187 15.62 -20.97 0.47
CA ALA A 187 16.17 -22.23 -0.06
C ALA A 187 16.09 -22.31 -1.60
N CYS A 188 15.00 -21.77 -2.20
CA CYS A 188 14.79 -21.78 -3.65
C CYS A 188 14.93 -20.40 -4.30
N HIS A 189 14.65 -19.31 -3.55
CA HIS A 189 14.48 -17.96 -4.10
C HIS A 189 15.51 -16.92 -3.62
N GLN A 190 16.61 -17.34 -2.97
CA GLN A 190 17.56 -16.41 -2.34
C GLN A 190 17.98 -15.22 -3.21
N ASN A 191 18.31 -15.48 -4.48
CA ASN A 191 18.77 -14.43 -5.39
C ASN A 191 17.70 -13.36 -5.64
N ILE A 192 16.43 -13.77 -5.75
CA ILE A 192 15.30 -12.86 -5.98
C ILE A 192 15.00 -12.08 -4.69
N ILE A 193 15.05 -12.73 -3.53
CA ILE A 193 14.84 -12.07 -2.23
C ILE A 193 15.88 -10.97 -2.02
N GLU A 194 17.16 -11.27 -2.28
CA GLU A 194 18.23 -10.29 -2.16
C GLU A 194 18.10 -9.14 -3.17
N ALA A 195 17.66 -9.42 -4.39
CA ALA A 195 17.35 -8.37 -5.35
C ALA A 195 16.18 -7.50 -4.84
N ALA A 196 15.07 -8.12 -4.43
CA ALA A 196 13.85 -7.43 -4.04
C ALA A 196 14.05 -6.49 -2.86
N LYS A 197 14.81 -6.90 -1.83
CA LYS A 197 15.16 -6.03 -0.69
C LYS A 197 15.91 -4.75 -1.09
N ARG A 198 16.56 -4.75 -2.26
CA ARG A 198 17.35 -3.63 -2.81
C ARG A 198 16.63 -2.87 -3.91
N SER A 199 15.45 -3.34 -4.32
CA SER A 199 14.66 -2.70 -5.36
C SER A 199 14.10 -1.37 -4.87
N ILE A 200 13.74 -0.49 -5.81
CA ILE A 200 13.12 0.79 -5.48
C ILE A 200 11.73 0.62 -4.85
N MET A 201 11.06 -0.50 -5.13
CA MET A 201 9.76 -0.84 -4.55
C MET A 201 9.86 -1.21 -3.08
N ALA A 202 10.99 -1.78 -2.63
CA ALA A 202 11.24 -2.02 -1.21
C ALA A 202 11.80 -0.77 -0.53
N THR A 203 12.76 -0.10 -1.16
CA THR A 203 13.54 0.96 -0.48
C THR A 203 12.87 2.32 -0.50
N SER A 204 11.92 2.57 -1.41
CA SER A 204 11.26 3.88 -1.58
C SER A 204 12.27 5.04 -1.73
N ALA A 205 13.47 4.75 -2.25
CA ALA A 205 14.59 5.70 -2.24
C ALA A 205 14.27 6.99 -3.01
N MET A 206 13.46 6.90 -4.07
CA MET A 206 13.02 8.05 -4.85
C MET A 206 12.16 9.01 -4.02
N LEU A 207 11.19 8.49 -3.27
CA LEU A 207 10.29 9.31 -2.44
C LEU A 207 11.11 10.12 -1.42
N TRP A 208 11.97 9.42 -0.69
CA TRP A 208 12.83 10.02 0.33
C TRP A 208 13.82 11.01 -0.22
N GLY A 209 14.52 10.64 -1.29
CA GLY A 209 15.52 11.49 -1.89
C GLY A 209 14.95 12.72 -2.56
N GLY A 210 13.84 12.56 -3.29
CA GLY A 210 13.13 13.67 -3.93
C GLY A 210 12.60 14.66 -2.90
N ALA A 211 11.93 14.17 -1.86
CA ALA A 211 11.40 15.02 -0.80
C ALA A 211 12.51 15.69 0.02
N ALA A 212 13.57 14.96 0.40
CA ALA A 212 14.68 15.52 1.15
C ALA A 212 15.44 16.61 0.37
N TYR A 213 15.70 16.41 -0.92
CA TYR A 213 16.35 17.42 -1.76
C TYR A 213 15.46 18.65 -1.97
N ASN A 214 14.19 18.46 -2.33
CA ASN A 214 13.26 19.56 -2.63
C ASN A 214 12.97 20.45 -1.41
N ASN A 215 13.04 19.89 -0.20
CA ASN A 215 12.87 20.65 1.05
C ASN A 215 14.21 21.09 1.67
N GLY A 216 15.34 20.96 0.96
CA GLY A 216 16.65 21.41 1.45
C GLY A 216 17.19 20.63 2.66
N ILE A 217 16.63 19.46 2.98
CA ILE A 217 17.12 18.59 4.07
C ILE A 217 18.51 18.04 3.71
N LEU A 218 18.69 17.62 2.46
CA LEU A 218 19.97 17.16 1.92
C LEU A 218 20.37 18.02 0.72
N PRO A 219 21.63 18.50 0.64
CA PRO A 219 22.05 19.45 -0.39
C PRO A 219 22.39 18.79 -1.75
N TYR A 220 22.03 17.52 -1.95
CA TYR A 220 22.41 16.76 -3.15
C TYR A 220 21.22 15.96 -3.71
N LYS A 221 21.18 15.82 -5.04
CA LYS A 221 20.19 15.03 -5.78
C LYS A 221 20.51 13.53 -5.82
N ARG A 222 21.62 13.10 -5.22
CA ARG A 222 21.96 11.69 -5.10
C ARG A 222 21.24 11.11 -3.89
N TYR A 223 20.18 10.35 -4.11
CA TYR A 223 19.34 9.87 -3.02
C TYR A 223 20.09 8.81 -2.22
N ILE A 224 20.29 9.05 -0.92
CA ILE A 224 21.04 8.14 -0.03
C ILE A 224 20.19 7.60 1.13
N LEU A 225 18.90 7.91 1.16
CA LEU A 225 17.98 7.47 2.20
C LEU A 225 17.03 6.45 1.61
N GLY A 226 16.75 5.40 2.36
CA GLY A 226 15.80 4.37 1.96
C GLY A 226 15.27 3.58 3.14
N GLU A 227 14.22 2.84 2.87
CA GLU A 227 13.54 1.96 3.80
C GLU A 227 14.12 0.54 3.75
N GLY A 228 14.31 -0.05 4.92
CA GLY A 228 14.89 -1.37 5.08
C GLY A 228 14.80 -1.82 6.53
N TYR A 229 14.54 -3.11 6.75
CA TYR A 229 14.38 -3.66 8.09
C TYR A 229 15.15 -4.96 8.27
N THR A 230 15.67 -5.18 9.47
CA THR A 230 16.19 -6.48 9.89
C THR A 230 15.05 -7.46 10.17
N ARG A 231 15.39 -8.74 10.36
CA ARG A 231 14.47 -9.78 10.83
C ARG A 231 13.61 -9.32 12.01
N ASP A 232 14.22 -8.65 12.99
CA ASP A 232 13.57 -8.18 14.22
C ASP A 232 12.96 -6.77 14.10
N GLY A 233 12.66 -6.32 12.88
CA GLY A 233 11.98 -5.04 12.62
C GLY A 233 12.82 -3.79 12.88
N LYS A 234 14.14 -3.90 13.03
CA LYS A 234 15.01 -2.72 13.24
C LYS A 234 15.35 -2.05 11.91
N PRO A 235 15.32 -0.70 11.83
CA PRO A 235 15.77 0.00 10.63
C PRO A 235 17.18 -0.43 10.21
N ALA A 236 17.35 -0.74 8.93
CA ALA A 236 18.59 -1.28 8.38
C ALA A 236 19.11 -0.42 7.23
N ALA A 237 20.43 -0.26 7.16
CA ALA A 237 21.06 0.24 5.95
C ALA A 237 21.04 -0.84 4.87
N ILE A 238 20.82 -0.43 3.62
CA ILE A 238 20.80 -1.34 2.47
C ILE A 238 22.07 -1.13 1.65
N THR A 239 22.86 -2.18 1.48
CA THR A 239 24.09 -2.18 0.67
C THR A 239 23.87 -3.04 -0.57
N PRO A 240 24.48 -2.71 -1.72
CA PRO A 240 24.40 -3.54 -2.92
C PRO A 240 25.10 -4.88 -2.69
N LEU A 241 24.71 -5.91 -3.46
CA LEU A 241 25.34 -7.23 -3.38
C LEU A 241 26.82 -7.22 -3.84
N VAL A 242 27.15 -6.30 -4.72
CA VAL A 242 28.49 -6.08 -5.25
C VAL A 242 28.78 -4.59 -5.22
N GLU A 243 30.00 -4.23 -4.81
CA GLU A 243 30.45 -2.84 -4.79
C GLU A 243 30.32 -2.21 -6.20
N PRO A 244 29.61 -1.09 -6.37
CA PRO A 244 29.42 -0.50 -7.69
C PRO A 244 30.73 -0.01 -8.30
N THR A 245 30.98 -0.39 -9.55
CA THR A 245 32.09 0.18 -10.34
C THR A 245 31.82 1.66 -10.67
N GLU A 246 32.86 2.40 -11.08
CA GLU A 246 32.69 3.80 -11.51
C GLU A 246 31.73 3.95 -12.70
N GLN A 247 31.65 2.94 -13.57
CA GLN A 247 30.67 2.94 -14.66
C GLN A 247 29.24 2.78 -14.14
N MET A 248 29.02 1.85 -13.22
CA MET A 248 27.70 1.63 -12.61
C MET A 248 27.23 2.86 -11.83
N LYS A 249 28.15 3.54 -11.12
CA LYS A 249 27.84 4.80 -10.42
C LYS A 249 27.38 5.89 -11.39
N LYS A 250 27.98 5.97 -12.60
CA LYS A 250 27.52 6.90 -13.65
C LYS A 250 26.13 6.53 -14.20
N GLN A 251 25.72 5.27 -14.09
CA GLN A 251 24.39 4.77 -14.45
C GLN A 251 23.38 4.85 -13.31
N GLY A 252 23.74 5.47 -12.17
CA GLY A 252 22.83 5.71 -11.05
C GLY A 252 22.95 4.73 -9.89
N ALA A 253 23.82 3.72 -9.96
CA ALA A 253 24.03 2.79 -8.86
C ALA A 253 24.64 3.48 -7.62
N LEU A 254 24.16 3.06 -6.45
CA LEU A 254 24.54 3.60 -5.14
C LEU A 254 25.31 2.55 -4.33
N GLY A 255 26.28 3.01 -3.55
CA GLY A 255 27.04 2.15 -2.65
C GLY A 255 26.27 1.78 -1.37
N GLN A 256 25.28 2.58 -0.99
CA GLN A 256 24.45 2.34 0.20
C GLN A 256 23.22 3.25 0.20
N LEU A 257 22.15 2.79 0.86
CA LEU A 257 21.10 3.63 1.42
C LEU A 257 21.17 3.55 2.95
N ALA A 258 21.21 4.71 3.59
CA ALA A 258 21.07 4.83 5.03
C ALA A 258 19.59 4.69 5.42
N PRO A 259 19.30 4.12 6.60
CA PRO A 259 17.94 4.06 7.11
C PRO A 259 17.40 5.48 7.35
N LEU A 260 16.08 5.55 7.40
CA LEU A 260 15.36 6.80 7.59
C LEU A 260 15.72 7.45 8.93
N PRO A 261 16.02 8.75 8.96
CA PRO A 261 16.39 9.42 10.20
C PRO A 261 15.17 9.61 11.10
N ALA A 262 15.38 9.55 12.41
CA ALA A 262 14.36 9.85 13.41
C ALA A 262 14.02 11.35 13.36
N TRP A 263 12.76 11.69 13.08
CA TRP A 263 12.34 13.09 12.87
C TRP A 263 12.50 13.96 14.11
N GLU A 264 12.44 13.35 15.31
CA GLU A 264 12.53 14.00 16.62
C GLU A 264 13.88 14.68 16.85
N VAL A 265 14.91 14.26 16.12
CA VAL A 265 16.30 14.71 16.31
C VAL A 265 16.88 15.35 15.05
N VAL A 266 16.11 15.45 13.96
CA VAL A 266 16.59 16.10 12.73
C VAL A 266 16.29 17.60 12.79
N PRO A 267 17.30 18.48 12.87
CA PRO A 267 17.08 19.91 12.90
C PRO A 267 16.56 20.43 11.55
N PRO A 268 15.80 21.55 11.54
CA PRO A 268 15.34 22.15 10.30
C PRO A 268 16.51 22.67 9.45
N ALA A 269 16.54 22.26 8.18
CA ALA A 269 17.45 22.77 7.15
C ALA A 269 16.72 23.48 6.00
N ASP A 270 15.38 23.46 6.01
CA ASP A 270 14.52 24.05 4.98
C ASP A 270 14.50 25.59 5.08
N ILE A 271 15.11 26.26 4.11
CA ILE A 271 15.16 27.73 4.02
C ILE A 271 13.86 28.37 3.50
N PHE A 272 12.96 27.59 2.88
CA PHE A 272 11.77 28.11 2.22
C PHE A 272 10.54 28.19 3.14
N ARG A 273 10.54 27.53 4.31
CA ARG A 273 9.41 27.60 5.24
C ARG A 273 9.34 28.84 6.13
N VAL A 274 10.29 29.77 5.99
CA VAL A 274 10.15 31.14 6.53
C VAL A 274 8.94 31.89 5.92
N PHE A 275 8.48 31.47 4.73
CA PHE A 275 7.33 32.07 4.04
C PHE A 275 5.97 31.50 4.47
N GLU A 276 5.93 30.51 5.36
CA GLU A 276 4.66 30.09 5.96
C GLU A 276 4.07 31.22 6.83
N ARG A 277 2.74 31.27 6.93
CA ARG A 277 2.08 32.21 7.83
C ARG A 277 2.41 31.83 9.28
N GLY A 278 3.12 32.69 9.99
CA GLY A 278 3.43 32.53 11.41
C GLY A 278 2.23 32.85 12.32
N GLY A 279 2.35 32.47 13.59
CA GLY A 279 1.44 32.89 14.66
C GLY A 279 1.64 34.35 15.06
N ARG A 280 0.64 34.92 15.75
CA ARG A 280 0.64 36.33 16.17
C ARG A 280 1.72 36.66 17.21
N ASN A 281 2.21 35.66 17.96
CA ASN A 281 3.22 35.81 19.00
C ASN A 281 4.55 35.18 18.60
N ILE A 282 5.49 35.99 18.12
CA ILE A 282 6.90 35.59 18.01
C ILE A 282 7.58 35.98 19.33
N ASN A 283 7.47 35.14 20.35
CA ASN A 283 8.36 35.25 21.51
C ASN A 283 9.69 34.54 21.19
N THR A 284 10.78 34.98 21.81
CA THR A 284 12.13 34.36 21.69
C THR A 284 12.19 32.94 22.29
N THR A 285 11.07 32.43 22.79
CA THR A 285 10.92 31.12 23.40
C THR A 285 10.64 30.09 22.31
N PHE A 286 11.38 28.97 22.35
CA PHE A 286 11.31 27.86 21.41
C PHE A 286 9.85 27.46 21.09
N PRO A 287 9.40 27.44 19.82
CA PRO A 287 8.15 26.78 19.45
C PRO A 287 8.17 25.32 19.93
N GLU A 288 7.32 25.03 20.90
CA GLU A 288 7.14 23.69 21.45
C GLU A 288 6.29 22.88 20.46
N THR A 289 6.94 22.04 19.67
CA THR A 289 6.26 21.00 18.89
C THR A 289 5.96 19.84 19.84
N GLY A 290 4.68 19.52 20.07
CA GLY A 290 4.27 18.24 20.67
C GLY A 290 3.92 18.22 22.16
N LEU A 291 4.10 19.32 22.91
CA LEU A 291 3.54 19.43 24.26
C LEU A 291 3.04 20.88 24.48
N PRO A 292 1.79 21.09 24.93
CA PRO A 292 1.42 22.39 25.44
C PRO A 292 2.33 22.70 26.62
N ASN A 293 2.73 23.97 26.79
CA ASN A 293 3.38 24.33 28.04
C ASN A 293 2.45 23.89 29.19
N SER A 294 3.00 23.54 30.34
CA SER A 294 2.24 22.92 31.44
C SER A 294 1.04 23.75 31.96
N LEU A 295 0.86 24.98 31.48
CA LEU A 295 -0.23 25.90 31.82
C LEU A 295 -1.10 26.33 30.62
N GLY A 296 -0.81 25.87 29.39
CA GLY A 296 -1.49 26.27 28.15
C GLY A 296 -1.47 27.77 27.82
N LEU A 297 -0.65 28.56 28.51
CA LEU A 297 -0.72 30.03 28.47
C LEU A 297 -0.26 30.63 27.13
N ILE A 298 0.63 29.94 26.40
CA ILE A 298 1.14 30.39 25.10
C ILE A 298 0.13 30.07 23.99
N GLN A 299 -0.50 28.89 24.06
CA GLN A 299 -1.53 28.43 23.12
C GLN A 299 -2.78 29.31 23.17
N ARG A 300 -3.14 29.86 24.36
CA ARG A 300 -4.24 30.82 24.51
C ARG A 300 -4.03 32.15 23.76
N LEU A 301 -2.80 32.47 23.39
CA LEU A 301 -2.48 33.67 22.64
C LEU A 301 -2.47 33.42 21.11
N GLU A 302 -2.52 32.15 20.67
CA GLU A 302 -2.66 31.77 19.26
C GLU A 302 -4.12 31.37 18.96
N GLU A 303 -4.76 32.04 18.00
CA GLU A 303 -6.11 31.65 17.53
C GLU A 303 -5.99 30.43 16.60
N PRO A 304 -6.67 29.30 16.88
CA PRO A 304 -6.71 28.16 15.96
C PRO A 304 -7.21 28.58 14.58
N GLY A 305 -6.48 28.22 13.52
CA GLY A 305 -6.90 28.47 12.13
C GLY A 305 -6.75 29.91 11.63
N ARG A 306 -6.10 30.83 12.38
CA ARG A 306 -5.85 32.22 11.94
C ARG A 306 -4.37 32.63 12.03
N PRO A 307 -3.51 32.16 11.11
CA PRO A 307 -2.13 32.59 11.05
C PRO A 307 -2.06 33.89 10.23
N ASP A 308 -1.92 35.06 10.87
CA ASP A 308 -1.89 36.34 10.16
C ASP A 308 -0.60 37.16 10.38
N LEU A 309 -0.05 37.58 9.23
CA LEU A 309 0.81 38.76 8.96
C LEU A 309 2.32 38.72 9.27
N ARG A 310 2.93 37.61 9.71
CA ARG A 310 4.40 37.52 9.90
C ARG A 310 5.01 36.26 9.30
N GLN A 311 6.27 36.36 8.87
CA GLN A 311 7.08 35.21 8.47
C GLN A 311 7.21 34.24 9.63
N SER A 312 7.09 32.95 9.31
CA SER A 312 7.15 31.86 10.26
C SER A 312 8.55 31.69 10.86
N ASN A 313 8.63 31.39 12.16
CA ASN A 313 9.87 30.96 12.83
C ASN A 313 10.22 29.50 12.47
N ARG A 314 9.93 29.01 11.25
CA ARG A 314 10.16 27.60 10.86
C ARG A 314 11.40 27.36 9.98
N GLY A 315 12.27 28.35 9.80
CA GLY A 315 13.55 28.22 9.06
C GLY A 315 14.79 27.86 9.90
N PRO A 316 15.99 27.82 9.30
CA PRO A 316 17.24 27.55 10.01
C PRO A 316 17.57 28.63 11.05
N GLY A 317 18.06 28.22 12.23
CA GLY A 317 18.41 29.14 13.32
C GLY A 317 17.20 29.70 14.09
N THR A 318 16.01 29.17 13.84
CA THR A 318 14.81 29.46 14.64
C THR A 318 14.73 28.52 15.85
N GLY A 319 13.77 28.75 16.75
CA GLY A 319 13.59 27.88 17.91
C GLY A 319 12.92 26.52 17.62
N GLN A 320 12.76 26.14 16.35
CA GLN A 320 12.25 24.81 15.99
C GLN A 320 13.28 23.72 16.30
N ARG A 321 12.83 22.64 16.95
CA ARG A 321 13.67 21.50 17.33
C ARG A 321 13.73 20.40 16.26
N VAL A 322 12.74 20.36 15.36
CA VAL A 322 12.57 19.27 14.38
C VAL A 322 12.30 19.80 12.97
N ALA A 323 12.70 19.02 11.96
CA ALA A 323 12.38 19.25 10.56
C ALA A 323 11.00 18.66 10.22
N ILE A 324 9.97 19.51 10.16
CA ILE A 324 8.59 19.11 9.82
C ILE A 324 8.50 18.35 8.49
N PRO A 325 9.24 18.70 7.41
CA PRO A 325 9.21 17.90 6.19
C PRO A 325 9.60 16.44 6.43
N VAL A 326 10.52 16.13 7.35
CA VAL A 326 10.89 14.74 7.70
C VAL A 326 9.71 14.00 8.35
N LEU A 327 9.01 14.65 9.28
CA LEU A 327 7.79 14.09 9.88
C LEU A 327 6.70 13.85 8.81
N ASN A 328 6.51 14.78 7.88
CA ASN A 328 5.53 14.61 6.81
C ASN A 328 5.89 13.44 5.90
N ILE A 329 7.16 13.28 5.50
CA ILE A 329 7.59 12.12 4.70
C ILE A 329 7.37 10.82 5.48
N LEU A 330 7.65 10.81 6.78
CA LEU A 330 7.36 9.66 7.65
C LEU A 330 5.87 9.32 7.75
N LYS A 331 4.97 10.29 7.57
CA LYS A 331 3.53 10.05 7.51
C LYS A 331 3.10 9.60 6.13
N THR A 332 3.55 10.28 5.08
CA THR A 332 3.22 9.96 3.68
C THR A 332 3.62 8.51 3.35
N ARG A 333 4.81 8.06 3.75
CA ARG A 333 5.25 6.66 3.55
C ARG A 333 4.31 5.62 4.16
N LEU A 334 3.55 5.96 5.19
CA LEU A 334 2.69 5.04 5.93
C LEU A 334 1.27 5.05 5.35
N ASN A 335 0.89 6.14 4.70
CA ASN A 335 -0.29 6.17 3.85
C ASN A 335 -0.04 5.36 2.57
N ASP A 336 1.15 5.49 1.96
CA ASP A 336 1.62 4.70 0.82
C ASP A 336 2.68 3.65 1.23
N PRO A 337 2.34 2.61 2.01
CA PRO A 337 3.33 1.65 2.46
C PRO A 337 4.01 0.96 1.26
N ASN A 338 5.32 0.75 1.35
CA ASN A 338 6.11 0.01 0.36
C ASN A 338 6.14 -1.49 0.72
N MET A 339 6.96 -2.30 0.04
CA MET A 339 6.97 -3.77 0.20
C MET A 339 7.33 -4.27 1.61
N TRP A 340 7.83 -3.42 2.52
CA TRP A 340 8.09 -3.81 3.91
C TRP A 340 6.83 -3.82 4.79
N PHE A 341 5.69 -3.31 4.32
CA PHE A 341 4.46 -3.18 5.11
C PHE A 341 3.24 -3.62 4.30
N LEU A 342 2.16 -3.97 5.00
CA LEU A 342 0.87 -4.25 4.39
C LEU A 342 0.29 -2.97 3.77
N GLY A 343 -0.72 -3.11 2.91
CA GLY A 343 -1.56 -1.98 2.52
C GLY A 343 -2.30 -1.40 3.72
N THR A 344 -2.94 -0.24 3.55
CA THR A 344 -3.83 0.29 4.59
C THR A 344 -5.10 -0.56 4.71
N ASN A 345 -5.52 -1.26 3.64
CA ASN A 345 -6.62 -2.23 3.63
C ASN A 345 -7.97 -1.67 4.13
N ASP A 346 -8.13 -0.35 4.12
CA ASP A 346 -9.23 0.39 4.75
C ASP A 346 -10.16 1.07 3.72
N GLN A 347 -9.94 0.80 2.44
CA GLN A 347 -10.69 1.37 1.32
C GLN A 347 -11.07 0.28 0.30
N PRO A 348 -12.22 0.43 -0.40
CA PRO A 348 -12.54 -0.39 -1.56
C PRO A 348 -11.43 -0.27 -2.60
N GLY A 349 -10.91 -1.41 -3.05
CA GLY A 349 -9.82 -1.46 -4.02
C GLY A 349 -8.40 -1.24 -3.49
N ASP A 350 -8.20 -1.15 -2.18
CA ASP A 350 -6.90 -0.85 -1.55
C ASP A 350 -6.39 -2.00 -0.66
N TYR A 351 -6.50 -3.24 -1.15
CA TYR A 351 -6.12 -4.44 -0.39
C TYR A 351 -4.84 -5.11 -0.90
N ARG A 352 -3.85 -5.28 -0.02
CA ARG A 352 -2.64 -6.07 -0.30
C ARG A 352 -1.89 -6.48 0.97
N GLN A 353 -1.02 -7.47 0.82
CA GLN A 353 -0.05 -7.87 1.84
C GLN A 353 1.32 -7.17 1.67
N SER A 354 2.25 -7.42 2.59
CA SER A 354 3.67 -7.06 2.47
C SER A 354 4.47 -8.08 1.65
N GLY A 355 5.73 -7.77 1.37
CA GLY A 355 6.69 -8.69 0.77
C GLY A 355 6.33 -9.13 -0.64
N CYS A 356 6.65 -10.37 -0.99
CA CYS A 356 6.34 -10.89 -2.32
C CYS A 356 4.83 -11.04 -2.54
N ALA A 357 4.07 -11.36 -1.48
CA ALA A 357 2.61 -11.46 -1.53
C ALA A 357 1.92 -10.14 -1.90
N ALA A 358 2.56 -8.99 -1.67
CA ALA A 358 2.06 -7.67 -2.10
C ALA A 358 1.67 -7.62 -3.58
N CYS A 359 2.39 -8.37 -4.43
CA CYS A 359 2.14 -8.44 -5.87
C CYS A 359 1.67 -9.84 -6.30
N HIS A 360 2.17 -10.90 -5.67
CA HIS A 360 1.95 -12.26 -6.13
C HIS A 360 0.72 -12.95 -5.56
N VAL A 361 -0.01 -12.32 -4.64
CA VAL A 361 -1.25 -12.84 -4.04
C VAL A 361 -2.36 -11.80 -4.24
N PRO A 362 -3.17 -11.91 -5.31
CA PRO A 362 -4.13 -10.88 -5.68
C PRO A 362 -5.33 -10.82 -4.74
N TYR A 363 -5.87 -9.62 -4.60
CA TYR A 363 -7.13 -9.31 -3.91
C TYR A 363 -8.18 -8.85 -4.93
N ALA A 364 -9.45 -8.90 -4.55
CA ALA A 364 -10.54 -8.24 -5.29
C ALA A 364 -10.39 -6.73 -5.12
N ASN A 365 -9.81 -6.04 -6.10
CA ASN A 365 -9.48 -4.61 -5.98
C ASN A 365 -10.13 -3.68 -7.01
N ASP A 366 -10.67 -4.18 -8.12
CA ASP A 366 -11.17 -3.32 -9.20
C ASP A 366 -12.02 -4.13 -10.19
N ARG A 367 -13.23 -3.64 -10.49
CA ARG A 367 -14.25 -4.22 -11.38
C ARG A 367 -14.02 -3.93 -12.87
N ASP A 368 -13.15 -3.01 -13.23
CA ASP A 368 -12.82 -2.70 -14.63
C ASP A 368 -11.87 -3.77 -15.20
N VAL A 369 -12.34 -4.46 -16.24
CA VAL A 369 -11.58 -5.48 -16.98
C VAL A 369 -10.28 -4.92 -17.55
N ARG A 370 -10.21 -3.62 -17.88
CA ARG A 370 -8.99 -2.98 -18.39
C ARG A 370 -7.90 -2.87 -17.33
N HIS A 371 -8.26 -2.85 -16.05
CA HIS A 371 -7.32 -2.71 -14.93
C HIS A 371 -7.01 -4.06 -14.29
N SER A 372 -8.02 -4.93 -14.17
CA SER A 372 -7.96 -6.21 -13.46
C SER A 372 -7.93 -7.45 -14.36
N GLY A 373 -8.18 -7.33 -15.67
CA GLY A 373 -8.28 -8.46 -16.59
C GLY A 373 -9.27 -9.51 -16.09
N GLN A 374 -8.83 -10.78 -16.05
CA GLN A 374 -9.65 -11.88 -15.54
C GLN A 374 -10.08 -11.74 -14.06
N TYR A 375 -9.40 -10.91 -13.25
CA TYR A 375 -9.73 -10.75 -11.83
C TYR A 375 -10.91 -9.77 -11.59
N ALA A 376 -11.30 -9.00 -12.61
CA ALA A 376 -12.39 -8.02 -12.50
C ALA A 376 -13.73 -8.63 -12.05
N GLN A 377 -13.95 -9.91 -12.39
CA GLN A 377 -15.17 -10.64 -12.02
C GLN A 377 -15.37 -10.80 -10.51
N PHE A 378 -14.32 -10.60 -9.70
CA PHE A 378 -14.36 -10.82 -8.25
C PHE A 378 -14.66 -9.55 -7.45
N GLY A 379 -14.85 -8.40 -8.11
CA GLY A 379 -15.20 -7.16 -7.42
C GLY A 379 -13.99 -6.37 -6.93
N HIS A 380 -14.24 -5.53 -5.91
CA HIS A 380 -13.28 -4.60 -5.33
C HIS A 380 -13.34 -4.50 -3.79
N ASP A 381 -13.97 -5.49 -3.15
CA ASP A 381 -14.24 -5.49 -1.71
C ASP A 381 -13.19 -6.23 -0.88
N GLY A 382 -12.13 -6.74 -1.50
CA GLY A 382 -11.13 -7.54 -0.79
C GLY A 382 -11.71 -8.81 -0.16
N THR A 383 -12.80 -9.35 -0.72
CA THR A 383 -13.42 -10.60 -0.28
C THR A 383 -12.78 -11.81 -0.96
N THR A 384 -12.77 -12.93 -0.25
CA THR A 384 -12.08 -14.13 -0.70
C THR A 384 -12.92 -15.01 -1.64
N GLN A 385 -12.24 -15.79 -2.48
CA GLN A 385 -12.77 -16.87 -3.29
C GLN A 385 -12.20 -18.24 -2.88
N THR A 386 -11.48 -18.29 -1.75
CA THR A 386 -10.81 -19.52 -1.28
C THR A 386 -11.80 -20.63 -0.96
N GLY A 387 -11.39 -21.88 -1.14
CA GLY A 387 -12.14 -23.05 -0.68
C GLY A 387 -12.12 -23.27 0.84
N ASP A 388 -11.25 -22.56 1.58
CA ASP A 388 -11.09 -22.74 3.03
C ASP A 388 -12.38 -22.35 3.78
N PRO A 389 -13.00 -23.28 4.55
CA PRO A 389 -14.23 -23.03 5.30
C PRO A 389 -14.02 -22.14 6.53
N THR A 390 -12.80 -21.93 7.00
CA THR A 390 -12.53 -21.08 8.17
C THR A 390 -12.44 -19.60 7.82
N ILE A 391 -12.51 -19.26 6.52
CA ILE A 391 -12.40 -17.89 6.02
C ILE A 391 -13.78 -17.42 5.53
N PRO A 392 -14.38 -16.39 6.17
CA PRO A 392 -15.65 -15.82 5.75
C PRO A 392 -15.60 -15.29 4.31
N LYS A 393 -16.70 -15.42 3.58
CA LYS A 393 -16.77 -15.06 2.15
C LYS A 393 -17.23 -13.62 1.91
N ASP A 394 -17.81 -13.02 2.93
CA ASP A 394 -18.39 -11.69 2.97
C ASP A 394 -17.59 -10.71 3.84
N GLU A 395 -16.38 -11.09 4.27
CA GLU A 395 -15.47 -10.24 5.03
C GLU A 395 -14.30 -9.74 4.15
N SER A 396 -14.11 -8.43 4.10
CA SER A 396 -12.96 -7.79 3.46
C SER A 396 -11.62 -8.15 4.11
N GLY A 397 -10.51 -7.79 3.46
CA GLY A 397 -9.17 -7.98 4.01
C GLY A 397 -8.58 -9.38 3.78
N HIS A 398 -9.17 -10.15 2.86
CA HIS A 398 -8.70 -11.48 2.47
C HIS A 398 -8.28 -11.52 1.00
N PRO A 399 -7.20 -12.23 0.66
CA PRO A 399 -6.83 -12.44 -0.73
C PRO A 399 -7.88 -13.29 -1.44
N LEU A 400 -7.90 -13.22 -2.77
CA LEU A 400 -8.82 -14.03 -3.59
C LEU A 400 -8.62 -15.51 -3.29
N GLN A 401 -7.38 -15.97 -3.26
CA GLN A 401 -7.03 -17.37 -3.08
C GLN A 401 -5.70 -17.51 -2.36
N HIS A 402 -5.51 -18.65 -1.72
CA HIS A 402 -4.22 -19.11 -1.22
C HIS A 402 -3.40 -19.69 -2.39
N ALA A 403 -2.93 -18.81 -3.29
CA ALA A 403 -2.07 -19.15 -4.41
C ALA A 403 -1.15 -17.99 -4.84
N PHE A 404 0.09 -18.30 -5.23
CA PHE A 404 0.97 -17.36 -5.90
C PHE A 404 0.72 -17.34 -7.42
N THR A 405 0.67 -16.14 -7.98
CA THR A 405 0.52 -15.95 -9.43
C THR A 405 1.63 -15.08 -10.02
N ARG A 406 1.93 -15.31 -11.30
CA ARG A 406 2.70 -14.36 -12.13
C ARG A 406 1.79 -13.51 -13.02
N ALA A 407 0.51 -13.85 -13.12
CA ALA A 407 -0.51 -13.10 -13.81
C ALA A 407 -1.02 -12.01 -12.86
N ILE A 408 -0.27 -10.90 -12.74
CA ILE A 408 -0.56 -9.83 -11.78
C ILE A 408 -1.30 -8.72 -12.53
N PRO A 409 -2.52 -8.34 -12.11
CA PRO A 409 -3.26 -7.28 -12.77
C PRO A 409 -2.66 -5.89 -12.50
N THR A 410 -2.97 -4.93 -13.37
CA THR A 410 -2.52 -3.54 -13.20
C THR A 410 -3.10 -2.93 -11.92
N SER A 411 -4.33 -3.29 -11.55
CA SER A 411 -4.97 -2.85 -10.30
C SER A 411 -4.13 -3.17 -9.07
N THR A 412 -3.42 -4.30 -9.01
CA THR A 412 -2.47 -4.60 -7.91
C THR A 412 -1.30 -3.62 -7.86
N CYS A 413 -0.78 -3.19 -9.01
CA CYS A 413 0.28 -2.18 -9.06
C CYS A 413 -0.24 -0.81 -8.60
N MET A 414 -1.49 -0.48 -8.94
CA MET A 414 -2.09 0.81 -8.62
C MET A 414 -2.19 1.04 -7.12
N ILE A 415 -2.37 0.01 -6.29
CA ILE A 415 -2.40 0.13 -4.82
C ILE A 415 -1.21 0.93 -4.26
N CYS A 416 -0.01 0.81 -4.85
CA CYS A 416 1.17 1.60 -4.43
C CYS A 416 1.52 2.73 -5.41
N HIS A 417 0.99 2.70 -6.63
CA HIS A 417 1.32 3.65 -7.69
C HIS A 417 0.28 4.77 -7.84
N MET A 418 -0.34 5.14 -6.71
CA MET A 418 -1.39 6.15 -6.57
C MET A 418 -0.99 7.27 -5.61
N HIS A 419 0.12 7.95 -5.89
CA HIS A 419 0.63 8.98 -4.99
C HIS A 419 -0.19 10.29 -5.04
N GLN A 420 -0.26 11.00 -3.89
CA GLN A 420 -0.81 12.37 -3.69
C GLN A 420 -0.78 13.26 -4.93
N PRO A 421 -1.90 13.93 -5.26
CA PRO A 421 -2.52 14.31 -6.56
C PRO A 421 -1.73 14.18 -7.87
N ASN A 422 -0.72 13.33 -7.95
CA ASN A 422 0.27 13.36 -9.01
C ASN A 422 0.09 12.16 -9.95
N MET A 423 0.31 12.44 -11.22
CA MET A 423 0.09 11.56 -12.37
C MET A 423 1.06 10.36 -12.48
N PHE A 424 1.59 9.83 -11.37
CA PHE A 424 2.80 8.99 -11.38
C PHE A 424 2.71 7.78 -12.34
N ILE A 425 1.68 6.94 -12.20
CA ILE A 425 1.38 5.85 -13.17
C ILE A 425 -0.09 5.86 -13.60
N ASN A 426 -0.96 6.60 -12.91
CA ASN A 426 -2.39 6.65 -13.22
C ASN A 426 -2.72 7.10 -14.66
N THR A 427 -1.77 7.82 -15.28
CA THR A 427 -1.82 8.22 -16.69
C THR A 427 -1.76 7.05 -17.67
N PHE A 428 -1.18 5.90 -17.28
CA PHE A 428 -1.25 4.67 -18.08
C PHE A 428 -2.71 4.23 -18.27
N LEU A 429 -3.52 4.32 -17.22
CA LEU A 429 -4.94 4.02 -17.25
C LEU A 429 -5.79 5.18 -17.80
N GLY A 430 -5.22 6.38 -17.95
CA GLY A 430 -5.92 7.57 -18.43
C GLY A 430 -6.65 8.37 -17.33
N TYR A 431 -6.35 8.08 -16.06
CA TYR A 431 -7.02 8.71 -14.91
C TYR A 431 -6.12 9.73 -14.18
N ILE A 432 -6.75 10.73 -13.57
CA ILE A 432 -6.12 11.67 -12.63
C ILE A 432 -7.03 11.89 -11.42
N MET A 433 -6.52 12.47 -10.34
CA MET A 433 -7.35 12.83 -9.18
C MET A 433 -8.50 13.76 -9.62
N TRP A 434 -9.69 13.53 -9.09
CA TRP A 434 -10.87 14.35 -9.37
C TRP A 434 -10.67 15.81 -8.93
N ASP A 435 -11.26 16.74 -9.66
CA ASP A 435 -11.08 18.18 -9.48
C ASP A 435 -12.03 18.80 -8.43
N TYR A 436 -12.89 17.99 -7.82
CA TYR A 436 -13.95 18.38 -6.88
C TYR A 436 -15.10 19.21 -7.48
N GLU A 437 -15.06 19.47 -8.79
CA GLU A 437 -15.96 20.40 -9.47
C GLU A 437 -16.85 19.69 -10.48
N SER A 438 -16.27 18.81 -11.30
CA SER A 438 -17.00 18.10 -12.36
C SER A 438 -18.03 17.14 -11.74
N ASP A 439 -19.30 17.29 -12.11
CA ASP A 439 -20.43 16.56 -11.49
C ASP A 439 -20.52 16.69 -9.96
N ALA A 440 -20.04 17.82 -9.39
CA ALA A 440 -20.07 18.10 -7.96
C ALA A 440 -21.42 17.80 -7.25
N PRO A 441 -22.61 18.11 -7.79
CA PRO A 441 -23.88 17.81 -7.12
C PRO A 441 -24.07 16.33 -6.75
N SER A 442 -23.46 15.42 -7.52
CA SER A 442 -23.53 13.98 -7.30
C SER A 442 -22.62 13.53 -6.16
N MET A 443 -21.51 14.24 -5.92
CA MET A 443 -20.47 13.90 -4.95
C MET A 443 -20.57 14.67 -3.62
N TRP A 444 -21.23 15.82 -3.61
CA TRP A 444 -21.45 16.64 -2.41
C TRP A 444 -22.90 16.49 -1.90
N PRO A 445 -23.13 16.56 -0.58
CA PRO A 445 -24.49 16.57 -0.04
C PRO A 445 -25.22 17.86 -0.43
N GLU A 446 -26.55 17.79 -0.66
CA GLU A 446 -27.35 18.97 -1.04
C GLU A 446 -27.34 20.05 0.06
N GLN A 447 -27.28 19.62 1.32
CA GLN A 447 -27.07 20.49 2.47
C GLN A 447 -25.64 20.31 2.98
N GLN A 448 -24.94 21.42 3.23
CA GLN A 448 -23.56 21.39 3.71
C GLN A 448 -23.46 20.60 5.02
N HIS A 449 -22.60 19.59 5.01
CA HIS A 449 -22.23 18.84 6.21
C HIS A 449 -21.22 19.64 7.04
N TYR A 450 -21.45 19.75 8.35
CA TYR A 450 -20.58 20.43 9.30
C TYR A 450 -20.12 19.45 10.38
N PRO A 451 -19.11 18.61 10.09
CA PRO A 451 -18.66 17.58 11.02
C PRO A 451 -18.01 18.21 12.26
N ASP A 452 -18.20 17.59 13.42
CA ASP A 452 -17.47 17.96 14.62
C ASP A 452 -16.00 17.47 14.56
N ALA A 453 -15.21 17.75 15.60
CA ALA A 453 -13.80 17.39 15.62
C ALA A 453 -13.56 15.86 15.64
N GLU A 454 -14.48 15.09 16.20
CA GLU A 454 -14.37 13.64 16.30
C GLU A 454 -14.66 13.00 14.93
N GLU A 455 -15.72 13.44 14.25
CA GLU A 455 -16.04 12.98 12.90
C GLU A 455 -14.97 13.39 11.88
N GLN A 456 -14.44 14.63 11.98
CA GLN A 456 -13.30 15.05 11.16
C GLN A 456 -12.10 14.14 11.37
N ARG A 457 -11.79 13.80 12.63
CA ARG A 457 -10.68 12.92 12.95
C ARG A 457 -10.89 11.51 12.38
N ARG A 458 -12.08 10.93 12.58
CA ARG A 458 -12.46 9.61 12.08
C ARG A 458 -12.32 9.53 10.55
N THR A 459 -12.83 10.54 9.85
CA THR A 459 -12.72 10.61 8.39
C THR A 459 -11.27 10.75 7.95
N LEU A 460 -10.50 11.67 8.55
CA LEU A 460 -9.12 11.96 8.16
C LEU A 460 -8.12 10.86 8.52
N ASP A 461 -8.46 10.01 9.48
CA ASP A 461 -7.65 8.83 9.83
C ASP A 461 -7.76 7.71 8.80
N ARG A 462 -8.78 7.73 7.92
CA ARG A 462 -8.97 6.79 6.81
C ARG A 462 -8.64 7.45 5.45
N ASN A 463 -9.07 8.69 5.25
CA ASN A 463 -8.84 9.45 4.03
C ASN A 463 -8.13 10.78 4.36
N PRO A 464 -6.83 10.94 4.02
CA PRO A 464 -6.06 12.14 4.36
C PRO A 464 -6.47 13.40 3.57
N GLU A 465 -7.44 13.30 2.67
CA GLU A 465 -7.99 14.40 1.88
C GLU A 465 -8.94 15.26 2.73
N GLU A 466 -8.65 16.56 2.89
CA GLU A 466 -9.52 17.44 3.70
C GLU A 466 -10.95 17.56 3.13
N ALA A 467 -11.13 17.50 1.82
CA ALA A 467 -12.44 17.60 1.20
C ALA A 467 -13.36 16.42 1.58
N SER A 468 -12.79 15.26 1.90
CA SER A 468 -13.55 14.07 2.30
C SER A 468 -14.45 14.33 3.50
N ILE A 469 -14.04 15.13 4.49
CA ILE A 469 -14.83 15.42 5.71
C ILE A 469 -16.18 16.09 5.42
N ARG A 470 -16.34 16.67 4.22
CA ARG A 470 -17.57 17.35 3.79
C ARG A 470 -18.24 16.65 2.60
N GLY A 471 -17.51 15.79 1.90
CA GLY A 471 -17.97 15.04 0.73
C GLY A 471 -18.83 13.85 1.11
N LYS A 472 -19.58 13.30 0.15
CA LYS A 472 -20.31 12.03 0.34
C LYS A 472 -19.34 10.85 0.52
N TRP A 473 -18.14 10.91 -0.06
CA TRP A 473 -17.11 9.86 0.03
C TRP A 473 -16.39 9.74 1.39
N ARG A 474 -16.80 10.53 2.40
CA ARG A 474 -16.51 10.18 3.80
C ARG A 474 -17.12 8.83 4.18
N ASP A 475 -18.22 8.48 3.54
CA ASP A 475 -18.94 7.21 3.70
C ASP A 475 -18.34 6.16 2.74
N LEU A 476 -18.04 4.98 3.28
CA LEU A 476 -17.44 3.87 2.54
C LEU A 476 -18.41 3.23 1.54
N ASP A 477 -19.71 3.15 1.88
CA ASP A 477 -20.73 2.62 0.97
C ASP A 477 -20.93 3.54 -0.22
N PHE A 478 -20.89 4.86 0.02
CA PHE A 478 -20.89 5.81 -1.08
C PHE A 478 -19.63 5.66 -1.93
N LEU A 479 -18.44 5.62 -1.30
CA LEU A 479 -17.16 5.52 -2.01
C LEU A 479 -17.13 4.28 -2.91
N LYS A 480 -17.60 3.14 -2.42
CA LYS A 480 -17.73 1.88 -3.17
C LYS A 480 -18.60 2.00 -4.43
N GLN A 481 -19.56 2.91 -4.46
CA GLN A 481 -20.52 3.05 -5.56
C GLN A 481 -20.20 4.20 -6.52
N VAL A 482 -19.09 4.92 -6.33
CA VAL A 482 -18.79 6.13 -7.12
C VAL A 482 -18.70 5.83 -8.62
N SER A 483 -18.08 4.72 -9.03
CA SER A 483 -17.99 4.32 -10.44
C SER A 483 -19.33 3.88 -11.03
N ASP A 484 -20.25 3.36 -10.21
CA ASP A 484 -21.59 2.93 -10.64
C ASP A 484 -22.48 4.12 -11.05
N MET A 485 -22.12 5.32 -10.60
CA MET A 485 -22.81 6.57 -10.97
C MET A 485 -22.48 7.03 -12.39
N ASN A 486 -21.39 6.54 -13.00
CA ASN A 486 -20.88 6.98 -14.31
C ASN A 486 -21.92 7.12 -15.43
N PRO A 487 -22.92 6.21 -15.58
CA PRO A 487 -23.96 6.36 -16.61
C PRO A 487 -24.86 7.60 -16.43
N GLN A 488 -24.87 8.21 -15.25
CA GLN A 488 -25.71 9.37 -14.89
C GLN A 488 -24.93 10.69 -14.90
N LEU A 489 -23.60 10.65 -14.98
CA LEU A 489 -22.73 11.81 -14.91
C LEU A 489 -22.58 12.49 -16.28
N THR A 490 -22.52 13.82 -16.28
CA THR A 490 -22.46 14.60 -17.51
C THR A 490 -21.05 14.98 -17.92
N ASP A 491 -20.14 15.23 -16.99
CA ASP A 491 -18.84 15.85 -17.27
C ASP A 491 -17.64 14.94 -16.96
N THR A 492 -17.83 13.94 -16.10
CA THR A 492 -16.78 13.05 -15.61
C THR A 492 -17.15 11.56 -15.72
N GLN A 493 -16.14 10.71 -15.70
CA GLN A 493 -16.26 9.27 -15.48
C GLN A 493 -15.23 8.88 -14.41
N PHE A 494 -15.67 8.30 -13.30
CA PHE A 494 -14.83 7.89 -12.19
C PHE A 494 -14.22 6.51 -12.40
N ALA A 495 -13.02 6.30 -11.85
CA ALA A 495 -12.41 5.00 -11.68
C ALA A 495 -13.12 4.18 -10.61
N ASP A 496 -12.94 2.86 -10.64
CA ASP A 496 -13.51 1.93 -9.67
C ASP A 496 -12.67 1.75 -8.40
N TYR A 497 -11.37 2.06 -8.48
CA TYR A 497 -10.42 1.90 -7.40
C TYR A 497 -10.25 3.19 -6.60
N HIS A 498 -10.11 3.06 -5.28
CA HIS A 498 -10.12 4.19 -4.35
C HIS A 498 -8.95 4.15 -3.36
N GLY A 499 -7.72 4.00 -3.87
CA GLY A 499 -6.50 4.10 -3.06
C GLY A 499 -6.52 5.37 -2.18
N HIS A 500 -6.35 5.17 -0.87
CA HIS A 500 -6.45 6.19 0.19
C HIS A 500 -7.80 6.92 0.30
N GLY A 501 -8.85 6.38 -0.32
CA GLY A 501 -10.19 6.94 -0.32
C GLY A 501 -10.40 8.07 -1.33
N TRP A 502 -9.43 8.29 -2.22
CA TRP A 502 -9.52 9.34 -3.24
C TRP A 502 -10.35 8.90 -4.44
N ASN A 503 -10.91 9.90 -5.11
CA ASN A 503 -11.65 9.72 -6.35
C ASN A 503 -10.80 10.12 -7.55
N PHE A 504 -10.81 9.29 -8.58
CA PHE A 504 -10.06 9.52 -9.81
C PHE A 504 -11.00 9.59 -11.00
N ARG A 505 -10.74 10.51 -11.93
CA ARG A 505 -11.53 10.70 -13.13
C ARG A 505 -10.76 10.40 -14.40
N ALA A 506 -11.46 9.85 -15.39
CA ALA A 506 -10.96 9.60 -16.73
C ALA A 506 -10.70 10.92 -17.46
N ILE A 507 -9.61 10.97 -18.22
CA ILE A 507 -9.24 12.13 -19.04
C ILE A 507 -9.57 11.87 -20.49
N TYR A 508 -10.44 12.69 -21.07
CA TYR A 508 -10.80 12.60 -22.47
C TYR A 508 -10.09 13.64 -23.32
N LYS A 509 -9.80 13.29 -24.58
CA LYS A 509 -9.22 14.18 -25.57
C LYS A 509 -10.16 15.36 -25.82
N ARG A 510 -9.62 16.58 -25.72
CA ARG A 510 -10.35 17.82 -25.96
C ARG A 510 -9.59 18.77 -26.87
N ASP A 511 -10.31 19.63 -27.59
CA ASP A 511 -9.70 20.77 -28.28
C ASP A 511 -9.33 21.91 -27.30
N ARG A 512 -8.74 22.99 -27.82
CA ARG A 512 -8.35 24.16 -27.00
C ARG A 512 -9.55 24.93 -26.40
N LYS A 513 -10.77 24.65 -26.85
CA LYS A 513 -12.01 25.23 -26.32
C LYS A 513 -12.71 24.31 -25.33
N GLY A 514 -12.16 23.11 -25.09
CA GLY A 514 -12.72 22.12 -24.17
C GLY A 514 -13.72 21.15 -24.81
N ASN A 515 -13.93 21.18 -26.12
CA ASN A 515 -14.86 20.25 -26.78
C ASN A 515 -14.26 18.85 -26.81
N LEU A 516 -15.07 17.82 -26.49
CA LEU A 516 -14.67 16.42 -26.62
C LEU A 516 -14.36 16.08 -28.08
N LEU A 517 -13.33 15.25 -28.30
CA LEU A 517 -12.89 14.85 -29.64
C LEU A 517 -12.95 13.34 -29.83
N ASP A 518 -13.45 12.94 -31.00
CA ASP A 518 -13.42 11.56 -31.48
C ASP A 518 -11.99 11.18 -31.97
N PRO A 519 -11.76 9.91 -32.38
CA PRO A 519 -10.44 9.45 -32.85
C PRO A 519 -9.91 10.22 -34.07
N VAL A 520 -10.77 10.71 -34.96
CA VAL A 520 -10.37 11.46 -36.16
C VAL A 520 -10.33 12.98 -35.94
N GLY A 521 -10.68 13.45 -34.75
CA GLY A 521 -10.60 14.84 -34.34
C GLY A 521 -11.85 15.67 -34.57
N ASN A 522 -13.00 15.05 -34.84
CA ASN A 522 -14.28 15.78 -34.86
C ASN A 522 -14.78 16.04 -33.45
N ILE A 523 -15.57 17.11 -33.30
CA ILE A 523 -16.25 17.42 -32.06
C ILE A 523 -17.34 16.38 -31.79
N VAL A 524 -17.29 15.77 -30.60
CA VAL A 524 -18.40 14.99 -30.05
C VAL A 524 -19.33 15.96 -29.34
N ALA A 525 -20.62 15.91 -29.67
CA ALA A 525 -21.61 16.81 -29.09
C ALA A 525 -21.75 16.57 -27.58
N ASP A 526 -21.91 17.64 -26.81
CA ASP A 526 -21.94 17.57 -25.35
C ASP A 526 -23.25 17.01 -24.78
N ASP A 527 -24.34 17.12 -25.55
CA ASP A 527 -25.66 16.55 -25.25
C ASP A 527 -25.82 15.10 -25.76
N ASP A 528 -24.77 14.52 -26.34
CA ASP A 528 -24.78 13.14 -26.80
C ASP A 528 -24.70 12.18 -25.59
N PRO A 529 -25.70 11.32 -25.36
CA PRO A 529 -25.71 10.41 -24.21
C PRO A 529 -24.60 9.35 -24.29
N LYS A 530 -23.94 9.20 -25.45
CA LYS A 530 -22.81 8.30 -25.67
C LYS A 530 -21.50 9.06 -25.87
N LYS A 531 -21.39 10.32 -25.44
CA LYS A 531 -20.21 11.16 -25.70
C LYS A 531 -18.91 10.54 -25.19
N PHE A 532 -18.93 9.90 -24.02
CA PHE A 532 -17.76 9.24 -23.45
C PHE A 532 -17.39 7.93 -24.16
N GLU A 533 -18.34 7.24 -24.79
CA GLU A 533 -18.05 6.09 -25.68
C GLU A 533 -17.41 6.56 -27.00
N LYS A 534 -17.77 7.76 -27.48
CA LYS A 534 -17.31 8.31 -28.76
C LYS A 534 -15.99 9.09 -28.65
N ALA A 535 -15.79 9.75 -27.52
CA ALA A 535 -14.60 10.54 -27.25
C ALA A 535 -13.40 9.63 -26.91
N VAL A 536 -12.19 10.10 -27.25
CA VAL A 536 -10.97 9.34 -26.94
C VAL A 536 -10.65 9.46 -25.44
N HIS A 537 -10.73 8.36 -24.71
CA HIS A 537 -10.11 8.25 -23.38
C HIS A 537 -8.58 8.28 -23.56
N MET A 538 -7.89 9.15 -22.84
CA MET A 538 -6.44 9.38 -22.93
C MET A 538 -5.63 8.34 -22.12
N SER A 539 -6.09 7.09 -22.15
CA SER A 539 -5.35 5.92 -21.65
C SER A 539 -4.20 5.57 -22.60
N SER A 540 -3.27 4.75 -22.11
CA SER A 540 -2.27 4.15 -22.98
C SER A 540 -2.94 3.20 -23.98
N ILE A 541 -2.54 3.25 -25.25
CA ILE A 541 -2.98 2.28 -26.27
C ILE A 541 -2.72 0.83 -25.84
N HIS A 542 -1.69 0.59 -25.03
CA HIS A 542 -1.39 -0.75 -24.50
C HIS A 542 -2.52 -1.26 -23.59
N VAL A 543 -3.09 -0.40 -22.72
CA VAL A 543 -4.26 -0.76 -21.91
C VAL A 543 -5.46 -1.06 -22.79
N ASP A 544 -5.68 -0.25 -23.83
CA ASP A 544 -6.82 -0.42 -24.75
C ASP A 544 -6.75 -1.73 -25.54
N LEU A 545 -5.53 -2.22 -25.79
CA LEU A 545 -5.25 -3.53 -26.39
C LEU A 545 -5.28 -4.69 -25.37
N GLY A 546 -5.48 -4.41 -24.08
CA GLY A 546 -5.56 -5.40 -23.00
C GLY A 546 -4.22 -5.80 -22.39
N MET A 547 -3.16 -5.00 -22.57
CA MET A 547 -1.88 -5.21 -21.88
C MET A 547 -1.92 -4.67 -20.45
N HIS A 548 -1.26 -5.40 -19.56
CA HIS A 548 -1.04 -5.01 -18.17
C HIS A 548 0.43 -4.70 -17.90
N CYS A 549 0.74 -4.08 -16.74
CA CYS A 549 2.11 -3.71 -16.38
C CYS A 549 3.10 -4.87 -16.55
N VAL A 550 2.72 -6.10 -16.16
CA VAL A 550 3.56 -7.31 -16.24
C VAL A 550 3.82 -7.84 -17.67
N ASP A 551 3.13 -7.31 -18.67
CA ASP A 551 3.40 -7.63 -20.07
C ASP A 551 4.64 -6.90 -20.58
N CYS A 552 4.98 -5.75 -19.98
CA CYS A 552 6.14 -4.94 -20.34
C CYS A 552 7.21 -4.89 -19.23
N HIS A 553 6.82 -4.97 -17.96
CA HIS A 553 7.75 -4.96 -16.82
C HIS A 553 8.06 -6.39 -16.36
N PHE A 554 9.33 -6.77 -16.46
CA PHE A 554 9.75 -8.14 -16.17
C PHE A 554 10.41 -8.27 -14.79
N ALA A 555 10.88 -9.48 -14.50
CA ALA A 555 11.40 -9.82 -13.17
C ALA A 555 12.48 -8.85 -12.65
N GLN A 556 13.33 -8.27 -13.49
CA GLN A 556 14.36 -7.34 -13.02
C GLN A 556 13.81 -5.94 -12.79
N ASP A 557 12.91 -5.43 -13.66
CA ASP A 557 12.26 -4.14 -13.41
C ASP A 557 11.53 -4.13 -12.06
N MET A 558 10.93 -5.26 -11.70
CA MET A 558 10.13 -5.38 -10.47
C MET A 558 10.99 -5.75 -9.25
N HIS A 559 11.82 -6.79 -9.35
CA HIS A 559 12.61 -7.27 -8.22
C HIS A 559 13.98 -6.59 -8.10
N GLY A 560 14.46 -5.88 -9.13
CA GLY A 560 15.84 -5.40 -9.22
C GLY A 560 16.83 -6.50 -9.62
N ASN A 561 18.12 -6.15 -9.62
CA ASN A 561 19.24 -7.07 -9.88
C ASN A 561 20.27 -7.12 -8.73
N GLY A 562 19.90 -6.59 -7.55
CA GLY A 562 20.78 -6.51 -6.39
C GLY A 562 21.70 -5.29 -6.35
N HIS A 563 21.64 -4.40 -7.35
CA HIS A 563 22.12 -3.03 -7.21
C HIS A 563 21.09 -2.18 -6.48
N VAL A 564 21.58 -1.10 -5.87
CA VAL A 564 20.75 -0.11 -5.20
C VAL A 564 20.72 1.14 -6.06
N VAL A 565 19.53 1.68 -6.31
CA VAL A 565 19.34 2.91 -7.10
C VAL A 565 18.42 3.87 -6.38
N GLY A 566 18.63 5.16 -6.63
CA GLY A 566 17.80 6.23 -6.06
C GLY A 566 16.59 6.56 -6.93
N GLU A 567 16.72 6.52 -8.25
CA GLU A 567 15.69 7.00 -9.18
C GLU A 567 15.09 5.87 -10.02
N VAL A 568 13.83 6.05 -10.41
CA VAL A 568 13.06 5.05 -11.17
C VAL A 568 13.71 4.77 -12.53
N MET A 569 14.21 5.79 -13.22
CA MET A 569 14.84 5.64 -14.54
C MET A 569 16.10 4.78 -14.50
N ALA A 570 16.87 4.85 -13.41
CA ALA A 570 18.04 3.99 -13.23
C ALA A 570 17.62 2.52 -13.02
N GLY A 571 16.42 2.29 -12.48
CA GLY A 571 15.78 0.98 -12.27
C GLY A 571 15.39 0.21 -13.53
N VAL A 572 15.32 0.87 -14.68
CA VAL A 572 14.70 0.33 -15.90
C VAL A 572 15.62 -0.67 -16.62
N GLU A 573 15.14 -1.90 -16.80
CA GLU A 573 15.76 -2.97 -17.60
C GLU A 573 15.42 -2.81 -19.08
N ILE A 574 14.15 -2.55 -19.43
CA ILE A 574 13.64 -2.60 -20.80
C ILE A 574 13.35 -1.21 -21.40
N THR A 575 13.57 -1.05 -22.71
CA THR A 575 13.21 0.14 -23.47
C THR A 575 12.35 -0.18 -24.69
N CYS A 576 11.67 0.82 -25.26
CA CYS A 576 10.73 0.62 -26.37
C CYS A 576 11.36 -0.10 -27.58
N LYS A 577 12.62 0.25 -27.92
CA LYS A 577 13.33 -0.35 -29.07
C LYS A 577 13.64 -1.83 -28.89
N ASP A 578 13.63 -2.34 -27.66
CA ASP A 578 13.96 -3.74 -27.37
C ASP A 578 12.85 -4.68 -27.90
N CYS A 579 11.61 -4.18 -28.02
CA CYS A 579 10.46 -4.89 -28.59
C CYS A 579 9.98 -4.32 -29.93
N HIS A 580 10.14 -3.02 -30.19
CA HIS A 580 9.64 -2.38 -31.42
C HIS A 580 10.73 -2.15 -32.48
N GLY A 581 12.00 -2.29 -32.14
CA GLY A 581 13.13 -2.00 -33.02
C GLY A 581 13.39 -0.51 -33.21
N THR A 582 14.11 -0.19 -34.26
CA THR A 582 14.43 1.17 -34.72
C THR A 582 13.98 1.33 -36.18
N PRO A 583 14.05 2.53 -36.76
CA PRO A 583 13.78 2.70 -38.20
C PRO A 583 14.68 1.83 -39.09
N ASP A 584 15.92 1.59 -38.67
CA ASP A 584 16.90 0.85 -39.47
C ASP A 584 16.89 -0.67 -39.22
N ALA A 585 16.44 -1.12 -38.05
CA ALA A 585 16.60 -2.50 -37.59
C ALA A 585 15.39 -3.03 -36.81
N TYR A 586 15.07 -4.30 -37.03
CA TYR A 586 14.13 -5.05 -36.20
C TYR A 586 14.68 -5.22 -34.77
N PRO A 587 13.80 -5.39 -33.76
CA PRO A 587 14.21 -5.58 -32.38
C PRO A 587 15.10 -6.82 -32.22
N THR A 588 16.14 -6.71 -31.41
CA THR A 588 17.00 -7.84 -31.02
C THR A 588 16.36 -8.73 -29.96
N LEU A 589 15.27 -8.27 -29.33
CA LEU A 589 14.66 -8.89 -28.15
C LEU A 589 15.64 -9.03 -26.98
N ARG A 590 16.62 -8.14 -26.90
CA ARG A 590 17.53 -8.03 -25.75
C ARG A 590 17.31 -6.70 -25.07
N THR A 591 17.16 -6.75 -23.75
CA THR A 591 16.94 -5.53 -22.96
C THR A 591 18.17 -4.64 -22.96
N THR A 592 17.97 -3.32 -23.01
CA THR A 592 19.07 -2.34 -23.11
C THR A 592 18.94 -1.12 -22.19
N GLY A 593 18.02 -1.15 -21.24
CA GLY A 593 17.83 -0.08 -20.25
C GLY A 593 19.01 0.08 -19.30
N PRO A 594 19.06 1.16 -18.50
CA PRO A 594 20.16 1.44 -17.57
C PRO A 594 20.48 0.32 -16.58
N MET A 595 19.47 -0.46 -16.18
CA MET A 595 19.62 -1.58 -15.24
C MET A 595 19.94 -2.91 -15.95
N ALA A 596 19.84 -2.98 -17.28
CA ALA A 596 20.12 -4.20 -18.02
C ALA A 596 21.59 -4.64 -17.82
N ALA A 597 21.80 -5.96 -17.73
CA ALA A 597 23.14 -6.51 -17.79
C ALA A 597 23.81 -6.16 -19.15
N PRO A 598 25.15 -6.14 -19.24
CA PRO A 598 25.84 -5.81 -20.49
C PRO A 598 25.39 -6.63 -21.71
N GLU A 599 25.02 -7.89 -21.51
CA GLU A 599 24.50 -8.80 -22.54
C GLU A 599 23.00 -8.62 -22.84
N GLY A 600 22.29 -7.89 -21.98
CA GLY A 600 20.83 -7.77 -21.99
C GLY A 600 20.11 -9.08 -21.68
N ARG A 601 18.94 -8.98 -21.08
CA ARG A 601 18.05 -10.14 -20.92
C ARG A 601 17.46 -10.50 -22.28
N ASP A 602 17.58 -11.78 -22.64
CA ASP A 602 17.00 -12.31 -23.86
C ASP A 602 15.51 -12.61 -23.67
N LEU A 603 14.66 -11.75 -24.23
CA LEU A 603 13.21 -11.83 -24.14
C LEU A 603 12.64 -13.02 -24.93
N ALA A 604 13.36 -13.55 -25.92
CA ALA A 604 12.94 -14.72 -26.69
C ALA A 604 12.91 -16.01 -25.86
N ASN A 605 13.60 -16.01 -24.71
CA ASN A 605 13.60 -17.12 -23.74
C ASN A 605 12.46 -17.05 -22.72
N LEU A 606 11.74 -15.93 -22.66
CA LEU A 606 10.61 -15.79 -21.72
C LEU A 606 9.49 -16.75 -22.07
N ARG A 607 8.95 -17.39 -21.04
CA ARG A 607 7.79 -18.28 -21.15
C ARG A 607 6.67 -17.87 -20.20
N ASN A 608 5.45 -17.94 -20.71
CA ASN A 608 4.25 -17.77 -19.91
C ASN A 608 3.99 -19.06 -19.08
N PRO A 609 3.09 -19.00 -18.08
CA PRO A 609 2.74 -20.17 -17.27
C PRO A 609 2.27 -21.38 -18.06
N ASP A 610 1.67 -21.16 -19.24
CA ASP A 610 1.26 -22.22 -20.18
C ASP A 610 2.43 -22.86 -20.97
N GLY A 611 3.66 -22.41 -20.74
CA GLY A 611 4.88 -22.89 -21.38
C GLY A 611 5.18 -22.28 -22.75
N LYS A 612 4.25 -21.50 -23.34
CA LYS A 612 4.49 -20.82 -24.62
C LYS A 612 5.50 -19.70 -24.46
N ARG A 613 6.23 -19.40 -25.54
CA ARG A 613 7.11 -18.24 -25.58
C ARG A 613 6.29 -16.96 -25.47
N ARG A 614 6.75 -16.03 -24.64
CA ARG A 614 6.11 -14.70 -24.52
C ARG A 614 6.32 -13.90 -25.79
N PHE A 615 7.53 -13.96 -26.37
CA PHE A 615 7.87 -13.33 -27.64
C PHE A 615 8.26 -14.39 -28.66
N GLU A 616 7.71 -14.32 -29.86
CA GLU A 616 7.97 -15.31 -30.91
C GLU A 616 7.83 -14.71 -32.31
N TRP A 617 8.78 -15.04 -33.20
CA TRP A 617 8.67 -14.71 -34.62
C TRP A 617 7.89 -15.80 -35.35
N VAL A 618 6.75 -15.43 -35.94
CA VAL A 618 5.87 -16.33 -36.69
C VAL A 618 5.60 -15.73 -38.07
N GLY A 619 6.04 -16.41 -39.13
CA GLY A 619 5.78 -15.95 -40.50
C GLY A 619 6.34 -14.55 -40.81
N GLY A 620 7.45 -14.16 -40.18
CA GLY A 620 8.07 -12.84 -40.33
C GLY A 620 7.48 -11.74 -39.44
N LYS A 621 6.45 -12.06 -38.64
CA LYS A 621 5.82 -11.14 -37.68
C LYS A 621 6.29 -11.45 -36.27
N LEU A 622 6.51 -10.42 -35.46
CA LEU A 622 6.81 -10.59 -34.03
C LEU A 622 5.51 -10.63 -33.24
N ILE A 623 5.27 -11.73 -32.52
CA ILE A 623 4.12 -11.92 -31.65
C ILE A 623 4.54 -11.75 -30.19
N GLN A 624 3.78 -10.97 -29.42
CA GLN A 624 3.83 -10.94 -27.96
C GLN A 624 2.55 -11.56 -27.38
N ARG A 625 2.66 -12.35 -26.32
CA ARG A 625 1.51 -12.99 -25.64
C ARG A 625 1.28 -12.40 -24.27
N SER A 626 0.02 -12.16 -23.92
CA SER A 626 -0.36 -11.67 -22.59
C SER A 626 0.05 -12.68 -21.52
N LEU A 627 0.65 -12.17 -20.45
CA LEU A 627 0.89 -12.91 -19.23
C LEU A 627 -0.38 -13.02 -18.39
N LEU A 628 -1.21 -11.98 -18.39
CA LEU A 628 -2.42 -11.93 -17.57
C LEU A 628 -3.57 -12.71 -18.19
N ASN A 629 -3.83 -12.52 -19.50
CA ASN A 629 -5.03 -13.00 -20.17
C ASN A 629 -4.70 -14.19 -21.09
N PRO A 630 -5.04 -15.44 -20.70
CA PRO A 630 -4.74 -16.62 -21.50
C PRO A 630 -5.34 -16.53 -22.92
N GLY A 631 -4.53 -16.81 -23.93
CA GLY A 631 -4.96 -16.80 -25.33
C GLY A 631 -4.93 -15.43 -26.02
N LEU A 632 -4.73 -14.33 -25.29
CA LEU A 632 -4.52 -13.02 -25.90
C LEU A 632 -3.09 -12.87 -26.42
N GLU A 633 -2.97 -12.49 -27.69
CA GLU A 633 -1.69 -12.22 -28.34
C GLU A 633 -1.78 -11.02 -29.29
N TRP A 634 -0.64 -10.35 -29.46
CA TRP A 634 -0.51 -9.13 -30.26
C TRP A 634 0.58 -9.31 -31.31
N GLU A 635 0.28 -8.88 -32.54
CA GLU A 635 1.32 -8.59 -33.53
C GLU A 635 1.96 -7.25 -33.16
N MET A 636 3.26 -7.28 -32.86
CA MET A 636 3.99 -6.10 -32.42
C MET A 636 4.16 -5.11 -33.58
N SER A 637 3.81 -3.85 -33.34
CA SER A 637 4.07 -2.75 -34.29
C SER A 637 5.56 -2.48 -34.37
N LEU A 638 6.22 -2.82 -35.47
CA LEU A 638 7.66 -2.63 -35.63
C LEU A 638 7.97 -1.31 -36.32
N VAL A 639 8.86 -0.50 -35.73
CA VAL A 639 9.17 0.85 -36.23
C VAL A 639 9.65 0.79 -37.69
N LYS A 640 10.50 -0.18 -38.01
CA LYS A 640 11.04 -0.43 -39.35
C LYS A 640 9.98 -0.63 -40.44
N ASP A 641 8.82 -1.19 -40.08
CA ASP A 641 7.75 -1.48 -41.06
C ASP A 641 6.85 -0.25 -41.31
N THR A 642 7.02 0.81 -40.52
CA THR A 642 6.24 2.06 -40.57
C THR A 642 7.06 3.28 -40.96
N SER A 643 8.38 3.13 -41.14
CA SER A 643 9.33 4.23 -41.38
C SER A 643 9.71 4.43 -42.84
#